data_AF-A0A1C5SEE1-F1
#
_entry.id   AF-A0A1C5SEE1-F1
#
_cell.length_a   1.000
_cell.length_b   1.000
_cell.length_c   1.000
_cell.angle_alpha   90.00
_cell.angle_beta   90.00
_cell.angle_gamma   90.00
#
_symmetry.space_group_name_H-M   'P 1'
#
loop_
_entity.id
_entity.type
_entity.pdbx_description
1 polymer ?
#
loop_
_entity_poly.entity_id
_entity_poly.type
_entity_poly.pdbx_seq_one_letter_code
_entity_poly.pdbx_strand_id
1 'polypeptide(L)'
;MGNIIAVVDVEKYVRRGQGEYVIQGWRASEDSRPIEIQVRGDEVTPIAFRAISFPRPDVLEARPELAVSEADIGFQITISNVEVLLQRFERVTVRLRQGEDSKVLVQKERRQMAQEYRDAAIRYQIDVLKRDGEDILLQGWCIDTMRQDQMSLTDEKGRKIDCTANYRIVRSDVIQEEGLEPDYACGFVIEVPRKKVCCSKMVLKFWNDLTSKQEVIDMKEFDYKNSVRGRVLNVLKRENKVRNLQVLKSRGVGGFVDFVKEEIYTESEKYAYWWKKNQATAKELKEQTAHRFAYEPKISIVIPLFNTPEKYLKELIDSVVAQSYGNWELCLADGSTSPKTGAYIKKHYNSEGRIVYRKIEENLGISGNTNFAISMGTGEFIMFCDHDDVVAPNALYEMVKVINEKPKTDIVYTDEDLINSDGTVHSSPRFKPDFNFDFLRSINYICHIFLVRKSLIDRVGMLRKEFDGAQDYDFILRCCEQTEHIAHVPKVLYHWRAHDNSTAGNPESKQYAVDAGKRALEEHYRRMGYEAVVENTGIFIVYRTIMKVQGNPKVSVIILNKDHREDLEKCVVSIEEKTDYPNYEIIVVENNSELPETFAFYEELQRRYSNVKVVTWDGPFNYSAINNYGAEYATGDYYLMLNNDIEVISPGWMSEMLGYCQREDVGIVGAKLYYSDDTVQHAGVVVGVGGFAGHVLTRFRKGETGYFGRLVTIQDTSAVTAACLMIKKSIYQLIGGFDEEFVVALNDIDLCLKVRALGQLVVFNPYAELYHYESKSRGFEDTPEKKARFKKEIKRFREKWGEILSKGDPYYNPNLTLVRGDCSIRSGYEKFEIVEEIEKGIE
;
A
#
# COMPACT_ATOMS: atom_id res chain seq x y z
N MET A 1 -49.70 -0.37 -37.28
CA MET A 1 -48.39 0.11 -37.73
C MET A 1 -47.45 -0.19 -36.58
N GLY A 2 -46.69 -1.27 -36.67
CA GLY A 2 -45.82 -1.72 -35.59
C GLY A 2 -44.62 -0.81 -35.44
N ASN A 3 -44.51 -0.17 -34.29
CA ASN A 3 -43.39 0.69 -33.92
C ASN A 3 -42.27 -0.16 -33.31
N ILE A 4 -41.38 -0.73 -34.13
CA ILE A 4 -40.14 -1.32 -33.59
C ILE A 4 -39.32 -0.20 -32.93
N ILE A 5 -39.11 -0.29 -31.62
CA ILE A 5 -38.23 0.59 -30.87
C ILE A 5 -36.91 -0.15 -30.68
N ALA A 6 -35.80 0.54 -30.92
CA ALA A 6 -34.48 -0.02 -30.72
C ALA A 6 -33.45 1.09 -30.59
N VAL A 7 -32.45 0.84 -29.75
CA VAL A 7 -31.29 1.70 -29.50
C VAL A 7 -30.04 0.84 -29.56
N VAL A 8 -28.99 1.37 -30.20
CA VAL A 8 -27.65 0.76 -30.20
C VAL A 8 -26.84 1.47 -29.13
N ASP A 9 -26.35 0.71 -28.16
CA ASP A 9 -25.56 1.21 -27.04
C ASP A 9 -24.05 1.12 -27.34
N VAL A 10 -23.65 0.05 -28.02
CA VAL A 10 -22.24 -0.23 -28.33
C VAL A 10 -22.11 -0.64 -29.79
N GLU A 11 -21.17 -0.01 -30.48
CA GLU A 11 -20.73 -0.41 -31.80
C GLU A 11 -19.20 -0.48 -31.80
N LYS A 12 -18.62 -1.67 -32.03
CA LYS A 12 -17.17 -1.85 -31.99
C LYS A 12 -16.68 -2.89 -32.99
N TYR A 13 -15.44 -2.70 -33.46
CA TYR A 13 -14.70 -3.70 -34.21
C TYR A 13 -13.72 -4.42 -33.29
N VAL A 14 -13.74 -5.75 -33.30
CA VAL A 14 -12.86 -6.61 -32.50
C VAL A 14 -12.09 -7.49 -33.45
N ARG A 15 -10.75 -7.48 -33.40
CA ARG A 15 -9.95 -8.30 -34.30
C ARG A 15 -9.37 -9.51 -33.57
N ARG A 16 -10.15 -10.61 -33.58
CA ARG A 16 -9.67 -11.99 -33.38
C ARG A 16 -9.81 -12.71 -34.73
N GLY A 17 -8.72 -13.21 -35.32
CA GLY A 17 -8.76 -13.79 -36.68
C GLY A 17 -9.05 -12.75 -37.78
N GLN A 18 -10.02 -13.01 -38.66
CA GLN A 18 -10.39 -12.12 -39.80
C GLN A 18 -11.26 -10.90 -39.43
N GLY A 19 -11.37 -10.59 -38.13
CA GLY A 19 -12.11 -9.43 -37.62
C GLY A 19 -13.60 -9.68 -37.42
N GLU A 20 -14.15 -9.11 -36.35
CA GLU A 20 -15.57 -9.14 -35.97
C GLU A 20 -16.10 -7.72 -35.82
N TYR A 21 -17.36 -7.53 -36.19
CA TYR A 21 -18.10 -6.30 -36.01
C TYR A 21 -19.26 -6.57 -35.05
N VAL A 22 -19.23 -5.93 -33.89
CA VAL A 22 -20.13 -6.20 -32.76
C VAL A 22 -21.04 -4.99 -32.53
N ILE A 23 -22.35 -5.24 -32.51
CA ILE A 23 -23.40 -4.25 -32.25
C ILE A 23 -24.21 -4.74 -31.07
N GLN A 24 -24.27 -3.96 -29.99
CA GLN A 24 -25.09 -4.26 -28.82
C GLN A 24 -26.10 -3.15 -28.58
N GLY A 25 -27.24 -3.52 -28.01
CA GLY A 25 -28.30 -2.58 -27.72
C GLY A 25 -29.50 -3.25 -27.09
N TRP A 26 -30.65 -2.60 -27.20
CA TRP A 26 -31.94 -3.17 -26.82
C TRP A 26 -32.99 -2.86 -27.87
N ARG A 27 -34.02 -3.71 -27.94
CA ARG A 27 -35.13 -3.61 -28.86
C ARG A 27 -36.43 -4.05 -28.19
N ALA A 28 -37.51 -3.39 -28.54
CA ALA A 28 -38.85 -3.70 -28.07
C ALA A 28 -39.86 -3.43 -29.19
N SER A 29 -41.04 -4.02 -29.08
CA SER A 29 -42.18 -3.69 -29.92
C SER A 29 -43.45 -3.73 -29.07
N GLU A 30 -44.42 -2.90 -29.42
CA GLU A 30 -45.77 -2.94 -28.84
C GLU A 30 -46.52 -4.22 -29.23
N ASP A 31 -46.04 -4.93 -30.26
CA ASP A 31 -46.57 -6.20 -30.75
C ASP A 31 -45.72 -7.37 -30.23
N SER A 32 -46.36 -8.40 -29.66
CA SER A 32 -45.72 -9.60 -29.09
C SER A 32 -45.10 -10.54 -30.14
N ARG A 33 -45.15 -10.23 -31.44
CA ARG A 33 -44.48 -11.02 -32.48
C ARG A 33 -42.94 -10.96 -32.35
N PRO A 34 -42.20 -12.02 -32.69
CA PRO A 34 -40.74 -11.99 -32.64
C PRO A 34 -40.15 -10.95 -33.62
N ILE A 35 -39.08 -10.26 -33.19
CA ILE A 35 -38.33 -9.33 -34.03
C ILE A 35 -37.14 -10.07 -34.67
N GLU A 36 -37.19 -10.25 -35.99
CA GLU A 36 -36.12 -10.87 -36.77
C GLU A 36 -34.96 -9.88 -37.02
N ILE A 37 -33.72 -10.37 -36.97
CA ILE A 37 -32.52 -9.61 -37.35
C ILE A 37 -32.11 -10.03 -38.75
N GLN A 38 -31.89 -9.05 -39.64
CA GLN A 38 -31.32 -9.30 -40.96
C GLN A 38 -30.05 -8.47 -41.12
N VAL A 39 -28.96 -9.16 -41.48
CA VAL A 39 -27.70 -8.52 -41.89
C VAL A 39 -27.52 -8.74 -43.38
N ARG A 40 -27.39 -7.66 -44.16
CA ARG A 40 -27.27 -7.73 -45.62
C ARG A 40 -26.13 -6.89 -46.16
N GLY A 41 -25.44 -7.42 -47.16
CA GLY A 41 -24.51 -6.72 -48.02
C GLY A 41 -25.23 -6.16 -49.24
N ASP A 42 -24.99 -4.88 -49.52
CA ASP A 42 -25.56 -4.11 -50.64
C ASP A 42 -27.09 -4.24 -50.72
N GLU A 43 -27.76 -4.26 -49.56
CA GLU A 43 -29.22 -4.42 -49.35
C GLU A 43 -29.82 -5.77 -49.75
N VAL A 44 -29.13 -6.61 -50.52
CA VAL A 44 -29.72 -7.80 -51.12
C VAL A 44 -29.11 -9.09 -50.58
N THR A 45 -27.78 -9.14 -50.42
CA THR A 45 -27.07 -10.39 -50.12
C THR A 45 -27.07 -10.66 -48.62
N PRO A 46 -27.63 -11.79 -48.12
CA PRO A 46 -27.55 -12.12 -46.71
C PRO A 46 -26.09 -12.31 -46.25
N ILE A 47 -25.74 -11.75 -45.09
CA ILE A 47 -24.46 -11.94 -44.42
C ILE A 47 -24.71 -12.78 -43.17
N ALA A 48 -23.88 -13.79 -42.94
CA ALA A 48 -23.96 -14.61 -41.74
C ALA A 48 -23.58 -13.79 -40.49
N PHE A 49 -24.33 -13.97 -39.42
CA PHE A 49 -24.09 -13.31 -38.14
C PHE A 49 -24.50 -14.24 -37.00
N ARG A 50 -23.96 -13.98 -35.81
CA ARG A 50 -24.43 -14.57 -34.55
C ARG A 50 -25.19 -13.49 -33.79
N ALA A 51 -26.36 -13.82 -33.27
CA ALA A 51 -27.09 -12.95 -32.35
C ALA A 51 -27.38 -13.67 -31.04
N ILE A 52 -27.28 -12.95 -29.93
CA ILE A 52 -27.74 -13.39 -28.61
C ILE A 52 -28.65 -12.31 -28.02
N SER A 53 -29.62 -12.73 -27.22
CA SER A 53 -30.51 -11.85 -26.46
C SER A 53 -30.29 -12.05 -24.96
N PHE A 54 -30.51 -11.00 -24.18
CA PHE A 54 -30.28 -10.98 -22.73
C PHE A 54 -31.14 -9.92 -22.05
N PRO A 55 -31.38 -10.02 -20.73
CA PRO A 55 -32.24 -9.06 -20.02
C PRO A 55 -31.57 -7.69 -19.85
N ARG A 56 -32.37 -6.62 -19.84
CA ARG A 56 -31.93 -5.23 -19.58
C ARG A 56 -32.77 -4.57 -18.50
N PRO A 57 -32.53 -4.90 -17.21
CA PRO A 57 -33.31 -4.36 -16.10
C PRO A 57 -33.24 -2.84 -16.01
N ASP A 58 -32.10 -2.24 -16.33
CA ASP A 58 -31.87 -0.79 -16.38
C ASP A 58 -32.81 -0.08 -17.37
N VAL A 59 -33.05 -0.70 -18.53
CA VAL A 59 -33.96 -0.17 -19.54
C VAL A 59 -35.41 -0.33 -19.09
N LEU A 60 -35.76 -1.48 -18.52
CA LEU A 60 -37.12 -1.75 -18.03
C LEU A 60 -37.49 -0.87 -16.82
N GLU A 61 -36.53 -0.51 -15.97
CA GLU A 61 -36.73 0.43 -14.86
C GLU A 61 -37.00 1.85 -15.38
N ALA A 62 -36.21 2.30 -16.36
CA ALA A 62 -36.37 3.62 -16.98
C ALA A 62 -37.62 3.72 -17.89
N ARG A 63 -38.06 2.58 -18.44
CA ARG A 63 -39.16 2.47 -19.43
C ARG A 63 -40.09 1.29 -19.07
N PRO A 64 -40.84 1.35 -17.94
CA PRO A 64 -41.66 0.24 -17.47
C PRO A 64 -42.75 -0.20 -18.45
N GLU A 65 -43.17 0.69 -19.35
CA GLU A 65 -44.13 0.41 -20.41
C GLU A 65 -43.64 -0.64 -21.42
N LEU A 66 -42.33 -0.94 -21.47
CA LEU A 66 -41.74 -1.93 -22.36
C LEU A 66 -41.74 -3.36 -21.79
N ALA A 67 -42.14 -3.54 -20.53
CA ALA A 67 -42.19 -4.84 -19.85
C ALA A 67 -43.22 -5.83 -20.44
N VAL A 68 -44.04 -5.37 -21.39
CA VAL A 68 -45.05 -6.17 -22.11
C VAL A 68 -44.43 -7.01 -23.23
N SER A 69 -43.21 -6.67 -23.68
CA SER A 69 -42.41 -7.45 -24.63
C SER A 69 -41.36 -8.29 -23.88
N GLU A 70 -41.05 -9.49 -24.37
CA GLU A 70 -40.16 -10.52 -23.81
C GLU A 70 -39.08 -10.05 -22.80
N ALA A 71 -38.79 -10.86 -21.78
CA ALA A 71 -37.80 -10.54 -20.72
C ALA A 71 -36.39 -10.19 -21.25
N ASP A 72 -36.03 -10.67 -22.45
CA ASP A 72 -34.72 -10.50 -23.07
C ASP A 72 -34.72 -9.41 -24.17
N ILE A 73 -35.09 -8.18 -23.81
CA ILE A 73 -35.10 -7.04 -24.75
C ILE A 73 -33.69 -6.62 -25.23
N GLY A 74 -32.63 -7.03 -24.54
CA GLY A 74 -31.24 -6.79 -24.94
C GLY A 74 -30.81 -7.66 -26.12
N PHE A 75 -29.87 -7.16 -26.93
CA PHE A 75 -29.26 -7.94 -28.00
C PHE A 75 -27.77 -7.65 -28.17
N GLN A 76 -27.05 -8.65 -28.68
CA GLN A 76 -25.71 -8.51 -29.27
C GLN A 76 -25.68 -9.22 -30.62
N ILE A 77 -25.33 -8.50 -31.67
CA ILE A 77 -25.11 -9.00 -33.03
C ILE A 77 -23.61 -9.00 -33.30
N THR A 78 -23.06 -10.13 -33.71
CA THR A 78 -21.65 -10.30 -34.08
C THR A 78 -21.56 -10.76 -35.53
N ILE A 79 -20.93 -9.93 -36.37
CA ILE A 79 -20.70 -10.19 -37.78
C ILE A 79 -19.21 -10.50 -37.96
N SER A 80 -18.87 -11.74 -38.29
CA SER A 80 -17.47 -12.17 -38.45
C SER A 80 -16.92 -11.89 -39.85
N ASN A 81 -15.60 -11.97 -39.98
CA ASN A 81 -14.82 -11.81 -41.22
C ASN A 81 -14.95 -10.43 -41.87
N VAL A 82 -14.81 -9.36 -41.07
CA VAL A 82 -14.90 -7.97 -41.53
C VAL A 82 -14.00 -7.68 -42.72
N GLU A 83 -12.80 -8.26 -42.77
CA GLU A 83 -11.89 -8.11 -43.92
C GLU A 83 -12.46 -8.62 -45.23
N VAL A 84 -13.20 -9.73 -45.19
CA VAL A 84 -13.89 -10.29 -46.36
C VAL A 84 -15.08 -9.42 -46.74
N LEU A 85 -15.81 -8.87 -45.75
CA LEU A 85 -16.92 -7.94 -46.01
C LEU A 85 -16.44 -6.69 -46.73
N LEU A 86 -15.30 -6.13 -46.29
CA LEU A 86 -14.68 -4.96 -46.89
C LEU A 86 -14.22 -5.19 -48.35
N GLN A 87 -13.94 -6.44 -48.73
CA GLN A 87 -13.60 -6.78 -50.11
C GLN A 87 -14.84 -7.03 -50.98
N ARG A 88 -15.95 -7.50 -50.37
CA ARG A 88 -17.08 -8.07 -51.10
C ARG A 88 -18.28 -7.12 -51.25
N PHE A 89 -18.51 -6.23 -50.30
CA PHE A 89 -19.71 -5.39 -50.25
C PHE A 89 -19.33 -3.90 -50.16
N GLU A 90 -20.06 -3.04 -50.85
CA GLU A 90 -19.90 -1.58 -50.72
C GLU A 90 -20.63 -1.05 -49.49
N ARG A 91 -21.67 -1.76 -49.03
CA ARG A 91 -22.48 -1.39 -47.87
C ARG A 91 -22.91 -2.62 -47.08
N VAL A 92 -22.88 -2.51 -45.74
CA VAL A 92 -23.46 -3.51 -44.83
C VAL A 92 -24.57 -2.86 -44.01
N THR A 93 -25.74 -3.50 -43.99
CA THR A 93 -26.95 -3.01 -43.33
C THR A 93 -27.47 -4.05 -42.35
N VAL A 94 -27.69 -3.64 -41.11
CA VAL A 94 -28.34 -4.43 -40.05
C VAL A 94 -29.73 -3.85 -39.82
N ARG A 95 -30.76 -4.69 -39.99
CA ARG A 95 -32.17 -4.30 -39.93
C ARG A 95 -32.94 -5.23 -39.00
N LEU A 96 -33.86 -4.67 -38.23
CA LEU A 96 -34.89 -5.39 -37.49
C LEU A 96 -36.16 -5.46 -38.32
N ARG A 97 -36.84 -6.61 -38.31
CA ARG A 97 -38.10 -6.81 -39.03
C ARG A 97 -39.13 -7.52 -38.16
N GLN A 98 -40.38 -7.07 -38.22
CA GLN A 98 -41.51 -7.69 -37.55
C GLN A 98 -42.72 -7.64 -38.50
N GLY A 99 -42.99 -8.73 -39.20
CA GLY A 99 -43.98 -8.75 -40.28
C GLY A 99 -43.62 -7.83 -41.46
N GLU A 100 -44.47 -6.84 -41.74
CA GLU A 100 -44.23 -5.80 -42.77
C GLU A 100 -43.44 -4.60 -42.23
N ASP A 101 -43.34 -4.44 -40.91
CA ASP A 101 -42.62 -3.33 -40.28
C ASP A 101 -41.11 -3.63 -40.24
N SER A 102 -40.29 -2.60 -40.50
CA SER A 102 -38.83 -2.76 -40.48
C SER A 102 -38.10 -1.49 -40.03
N LYS A 103 -36.98 -1.67 -39.32
CA LYS A 103 -36.14 -0.57 -38.81
C LYS A 103 -34.66 -0.88 -39.04
N VAL A 104 -33.95 0.03 -39.70
CA VAL A 104 -32.49 -0.07 -39.84
C VAL A 104 -31.85 0.30 -38.50
N LEU A 105 -31.05 -0.61 -37.96
CA LEU A 105 -30.26 -0.38 -36.74
C LEU A 105 -28.96 0.33 -37.08
N VAL A 106 -28.23 -0.21 -38.05
CA VAL A 106 -26.92 0.29 -38.45
C VAL A 106 -26.78 0.10 -39.95
N GLN A 107 -26.21 1.10 -40.63
CA GLN A 107 -25.84 1.03 -42.04
C GLN A 107 -24.45 1.65 -42.19
N LYS A 108 -23.50 0.88 -42.73
CA LYS A 108 -22.11 1.30 -42.89
C LYS A 108 -21.65 1.14 -44.33
N GLU A 109 -21.13 2.21 -44.89
CA GLU A 109 -20.44 2.18 -46.18
C GLU A 109 -19.03 1.60 -45.98
N ARG A 110 -18.50 0.90 -47.00
CA ARG A 110 -17.18 0.24 -46.97
C ARG A 110 -16.08 1.16 -46.51
N ARG A 111 -16.07 2.41 -47.00
CA ARG A 111 -15.05 3.40 -46.62
C ARG A 111 -15.07 3.71 -45.13
N GLN A 112 -16.26 3.83 -44.55
CA GLN A 112 -16.44 4.09 -43.12
C GLN A 112 -16.00 2.87 -42.31
N MET A 113 -16.47 1.68 -42.69
CA MET A 113 -16.08 0.42 -42.05
C MET A 113 -14.56 0.19 -42.12
N ALA A 114 -13.91 0.49 -43.25
CA ALA A 114 -12.47 0.33 -43.42
C ALA A 114 -11.65 1.34 -42.60
N GLN A 115 -12.20 2.52 -42.31
CA GLN A 115 -11.55 3.50 -41.44
C GLN A 115 -11.70 3.09 -39.98
N GLU A 116 -12.92 2.79 -39.53
CA GLU A 116 -13.21 2.37 -38.16
C GLU A 116 -12.48 1.07 -37.79
N TYR A 117 -12.39 0.12 -38.72
CA TYR A 117 -11.62 -1.11 -38.55
C TYR A 117 -10.11 -0.85 -38.41
N ARG A 118 -9.56 0.12 -39.16
CA ARG A 118 -8.16 0.54 -39.03
C ARG A 118 -7.90 1.29 -37.74
N ASP A 119 -8.82 2.15 -37.33
CA ASP A 119 -8.69 2.93 -36.10
C ASP A 119 -8.80 2.05 -34.85
N ALA A 120 -9.55 0.95 -34.92
CA ALA A 120 -9.61 -0.06 -33.86
C ALA A 120 -8.32 -0.91 -33.76
N ALA A 121 -7.46 -0.89 -34.78
CA ALA A 121 -6.31 -1.80 -34.84
C ALA A 121 -5.24 -1.49 -33.79
N ILE A 122 -5.07 -0.21 -33.44
CA ILE A 122 -4.19 0.25 -32.36
C ILE A 122 -5.00 1.16 -31.44
N ARG A 123 -5.02 0.85 -30.14
CA ARG A 123 -5.60 1.73 -29.10
C ARG A 123 -4.54 2.02 -28.06
N TYR A 124 -4.47 3.24 -27.56
CA TYR A 124 -3.49 3.61 -26.55
C TYR A 124 -4.04 4.70 -25.64
N GLN A 125 -3.44 4.81 -24.46
CA GLN A 125 -3.65 5.90 -23.52
C GLN A 125 -2.34 6.21 -22.81
N ILE A 126 -2.09 7.50 -22.55
CA ILE A 126 -1.03 7.95 -21.65
C ILE A 126 -1.66 8.23 -20.30
N ASP A 127 -1.27 7.44 -19.29
CA ASP A 127 -1.77 7.56 -17.92
C ASP A 127 -0.95 8.56 -17.12
N VAL A 128 0.37 8.58 -17.34
CA VAL A 128 1.30 9.44 -16.63
C VAL A 128 2.17 10.18 -17.63
N LEU A 129 2.14 11.50 -17.55
CA LEU A 129 3.10 12.39 -18.20
C LEU A 129 3.48 13.48 -17.19
N LYS A 130 4.59 13.27 -16.49
CA LYS A 130 5.03 14.20 -15.43
C LYS A 130 6.55 14.39 -15.44
N ARG A 131 6.99 15.47 -14.80
CA ARG A 131 8.39 15.64 -14.44
C ARG A 131 8.66 14.88 -13.14
N ASP A 132 9.68 14.02 -13.15
CA ASP A 132 10.12 13.26 -11.98
C ASP A 132 11.61 13.51 -11.76
N GLY A 133 11.94 14.37 -10.78
CA GLY A 133 13.28 14.90 -10.63
C GLY A 133 13.81 15.59 -11.90
N GLU A 134 14.91 15.06 -12.45
CA GLU A 134 15.56 15.54 -13.67
C GLU A 134 15.03 14.85 -14.95
N ASP A 135 14.13 13.89 -14.81
CA ASP A 135 13.62 13.06 -15.90
C ASP A 135 12.15 13.39 -16.23
N ILE A 136 11.73 13.00 -17.43
CA ILE A 136 10.35 12.97 -17.88
C ILE A 136 9.91 11.51 -17.84
N LEU A 137 8.87 11.24 -17.06
CA LEU A 137 8.25 9.93 -16.98
C LEU A 137 7.00 9.89 -17.88
N LEU A 138 6.98 8.95 -18.80
CA LEU A 138 5.82 8.60 -19.63
C LEU A 138 5.40 7.18 -19.31
N GLN A 139 4.15 7.00 -18.88
CA GLN A 139 3.57 5.68 -18.69
C GLN A 139 2.18 5.62 -19.30
N GLY A 140 1.81 4.45 -19.77
CA GLY A 140 0.51 4.22 -20.38
C GLY A 140 0.36 2.79 -20.85
N TRP A 141 -0.58 2.59 -21.76
CA TRP A 141 -0.80 1.32 -22.41
C TRP A 141 -1.09 1.51 -23.90
N CYS A 142 -0.75 0.49 -24.69
CA CYS A 142 -1.05 0.36 -26.10
C CYS A 142 -1.45 -1.09 -26.39
N ILE A 143 -2.62 -1.27 -26.99
CA ILE A 143 -3.12 -2.54 -27.49
C ILE A 143 -2.98 -2.53 -28.99
N ASP A 144 -2.18 -3.45 -29.50
CA ASP A 144 -2.09 -3.74 -30.92
C ASP A 144 -2.82 -5.05 -31.23
N THR A 145 -3.93 -4.94 -31.96
CA THR A 145 -4.69 -6.11 -32.39
C THR A 145 -3.92 -7.03 -33.35
N MET A 146 -2.85 -6.55 -33.97
CA MET A 146 -1.95 -7.32 -34.84
C MET A 146 -0.82 -8.02 -34.07
N ARG A 147 -0.64 -7.72 -32.77
CA ARG A 147 0.44 -8.26 -31.92
C ARG A 147 1.85 -8.03 -32.48
N GLN A 148 2.06 -6.89 -33.13
CA GLN A 148 3.37 -6.42 -33.58
C GLN A 148 3.98 -5.43 -32.59
N ASP A 149 3.14 -4.72 -31.83
CA ASP A 149 3.48 -3.93 -30.65
C ASP A 149 4.62 -2.91 -30.85
N GLN A 150 4.73 -2.35 -32.06
CA GLN A 150 5.85 -1.47 -32.41
C GLN A 150 5.64 -0.07 -31.83
N MET A 151 6.66 0.42 -31.12
CA MET A 151 6.65 1.70 -30.42
C MET A 151 8.00 2.42 -30.52
N SER A 152 7.98 3.76 -30.62
CA SER A 152 9.18 4.59 -30.61
C SER A 152 8.90 5.98 -30.06
N LEU A 153 9.94 6.60 -29.51
CA LEU A 153 9.91 7.99 -29.06
C LEU A 153 10.96 8.79 -29.84
N THR A 154 10.50 9.78 -30.59
CA THR A 154 11.35 10.61 -31.45
C THR A 154 11.12 12.10 -31.22
N ASP A 155 11.99 12.93 -31.78
CA ASP A 155 11.72 14.37 -31.95
C ASP A 155 10.76 14.63 -33.14
N GLU A 156 10.40 15.90 -33.36
CA GLU A 156 9.56 16.31 -34.50
C GLU A 156 10.19 16.04 -35.89
N LYS A 157 11.48 15.70 -35.97
CA LYS A 157 12.21 15.36 -37.20
C LYS A 157 12.39 13.84 -37.36
N GLY A 158 11.82 13.02 -36.47
CA GLY A 158 11.92 11.57 -36.51
C GLY A 158 13.23 11.01 -35.96
N ARG A 159 14.05 11.81 -35.27
CA ARG A 159 15.29 11.34 -34.63
C ARG A 159 14.95 10.72 -33.28
N LYS A 160 15.50 9.53 -33.00
CA LYS A 160 15.29 8.81 -31.74
C LYS A 160 15.81 9.62 -30.55
N ILE A 161 15.04 9.62 -29.46
CA ILE A 161 15.43 10.25 -28.20
C ILE A 161 16.04 9.18 -27.29
N ASP A 162 17.20 9.49 -26.70
CA ASP A 162 17.88 8.60 -25.76
C ASP A 162 17.13 8.53 -24.43
N CYS A 163 16.62 7.35 -24.12
CA CYS A 163 15.86 7.07 -22.90
C CYS A 163 16.77 6.37 -21.88
N THR A 164 16.55 6.63 -20.58
CA THR A 164 17.16 5.87 -19.48
C THR A 164 16.44 4.55 -19.27
N ALA A 165 15.12 4.53 -19.48
CA ALA A 165 14.30 3.33 -19.50
C ALA A 165 13.29 3.36 -20.64
N ASN A 166 13.05 2.20 -21.27
CA ASN A 166 11.99 2.01 -22.26
C ASN A 166 11.65 0.51 -22.33
N TYR A 167 10.62 0.10 -21.59
CA TYR A 167 10.20 -1.29 -21.51
C TYR A 167 8.68 -1.43 -21.46
N ARG A 168 8.20 -2.64 -21.79
CA ARG A 168 6.78 -2.99 -21.74
C ARG A 168 6.46 -3.66 -20.41
N ILE A 169 5.25 -3.45 -19.90
CA ILE A 169 4.76 -4.05 -18.66
C ILE A 169 3.39 -4.68 -18.87
N VAL A 170 3.07 -5.69 -18.09
CA VAL A 170 1.72 -6.26 -18.04
C VAL A 170 0.81 -5.29 -17.27
N ARG A 171 -0.35 -4.95 -17.84
CA ARG A 171 -1.34 -4.06 -17.22
C ARG A 171 -2.63 -4.82 -17.00
N SER A 172 -2.74 -5.48 -15.85
CA SER A 172 -3.87 -6.34 -15.51
C SER A 172 -5.22 -5.63 -15.57
N ASP A 173 -5.27 -4.34 -15.22
CA ASP A 173 -6.47 -3.50 -15.35
C ASP A 173 -6.95 -3.40 -16.80
N VAL A 174 -6.02 -3.12 -17.72
CA VAL A 174 -6.31 -3.03 -19.16
C VAL A 174 -6.63 -4.41 -19.73
N ILE A 175 -5.91 -5.46 -19.30
CA ILE A 175 -6.15 -6.84 -19.74
C ILE A 175 -7.55 -7.30 -19.37
N GLN A 176 -8.01 -7.00 -18.15
CA GLN A 176 -9.34 -7.38 -17.67
C GLN A 176 -10.44 -6.61 -18.39
N GLU A 177 -10.30 -5.29 -18.52
CA GLU A 177 -11.26 -4.45 -19.23
C GLU A 177 -11.39 -4.84 -20.71
N GLU A 178 -10.27 -5.22 -21.34
CA GLU A 178 -10.21 -5.48 -22.78
C GLU A 178 -10.26 -6.97 -23.14
N GLY A 179 -10.32 -7.85 -22.13
CA GLY A 179 -10.39 -9.31 -22.30
C GLY A 179 -9.19 -9.90 -23.06
N LEU A 180 -7.98 -9.47 -22.69
CA LEU A 180 -6.70 -9.89 -23.29
C LEU A 180 -6.10 -11.10 -22.55
N GLU A 181 -5.03 -11.72 -23.07
CA GLU A 181 -4.33 -12.77 -22.33
C GLU A 181 -3.61 -12.21 -21.09
N PRO A 182 -3.54 -12.96 -19.97
CA PRO A 182 -2.96 -12.49 -18.70
C PRO A 182 -1.51 -12.03 -18.78
N ASP A 183 -0.73 -12.52 -19.73
CA ASP A 183 0.69 -12.25 -19.91
C ASP A 183 0.98 -11.18 -20.99
N TYR A 184 -0.06 -10.61 -21.61
CA TYR A 184 0.12 -9.61 -22.65
C TYR A 184 0.62 -8.27 -22.08
N ALA A 185 1.86 -7.92 -22.42
CA ALA A 185 2.52 -6.68 -21.99
C ALA A 185 2.01 -5.44 -22.76
N CYS A 186 0.74 -5.10 -22.60
CA CYS A 186 0.12 -3.94 -23.25
C CYS A 186 0.56 -2.60 -22.63
N GLY A 187 1.14 -2.57 -21.43
CA GLY A 187 1.66 -1.36 -20.80
C GLY A 187 3.05 -0.95 -21.31
N PHE A 188 3.40 0.32 -21.14
CA PHE A 188 4.75 0.83 -21.39
C PHE A 188 5.19 1.83 -20.31
N VAL A 189 6.51 1.85 -20.05
CA VAL A 189 7.19 2.83 -19.21
C VAL A 189 8.38 3.38 -19.98
N ILE A 190 8.45 4.71 -20.12
CA ILE A 190 9.57 5.41 -20.76
C ILE A 190 10.04 6.53 -19.84
N GLU A 191 11.35 6.53 -19.57
CA GLU A 191 12.03 7.57 -18.81
C GLU A 191 13.05 8.26 -19.70
N VAL A 192 13.00 9.59 -19.73
CA VAL A 192 13.89 10.40 -20.55
C VAL A 192 14.50 11.52 -19.72
N PRO A 193 15.84 11.64 -19.66
CA PRO A 193 16.46 12.78 -19.00
C PRO A 193 16.04 14.08 -19.65
N ARG A 194 15.41 14.98 -18.89
CA ARG A 194 14.90 16.26 -19.42
C ARG A 194 16.02 17.04 -20.10
N LYS A 195 17.24 17.00 -19.58
CA LYS A 195 18.44 17.66 -20.17
C LYS A 195 18.81 17.14 -21.56
N LYS A 196 18.44 15.90 -21.91
CA LYS A 196 18.67 15.31 -23.23
C LYS A 196 17.57 15.65 -24.25
N VAL A 197 16.43 16.18 -23.79
CA VAL A 197 15.33 16.62 -24.65
C VAL A 197 15.55 18.06 -25.11
N CYS A 198 16.21 18.21 -26.26
CA CYS A 198 16.49 19.51 -26.89
C CYS A 198 15.47 19.90 -27.97
N CYS A 199 14.48 19.05 -28.22
CA CYS A 199 13.48 19.24 -29.27
C CYS A 199 12.28 20.07 -28.79
N SER A 200 11.51 20.60 -29.73
CA SER A 200 10.29 21.36 -29.40
C SER A 200 9.10 20.45 -29.11
N LYS A 201 9.07 19.28 -29.75
CA LYS A 201 8.02 18.27 -29.55
C LYS A 201 8.61 16.88 -29.45
N MET A 202 8.13 16.11 -28.49
CA MET A 202 8.37 14.67 -28.48
C MET A 202 7.19 13.98 -29.18
N VAL A 203 7.48 12.96 -29.97
CA VAL A 203 6.48 12.20 -30.71
C VAL A 203 6.57 10.75 -30.26
N LEU A 204 5.57 10.30 -29.51
CA LEU A 204 5.41 8.89 -29.15
C LEU A 204 4.58 8.24 -30.25
N LYS A 205 5.18 7.31 -31.00
CA LYS A 205 4.54 6.67 -32.15
C LYS A 205 4.32 5.19 -31.87
N PHE A 206 3.11 4.73 -32.18
CA PHE A 206 2.71 3.33 -32.21
C PHE A 206 2.38 2.94 -33.65
N TRP A 207 2.79 1.76 -34.10
CA TRP A 207 2.42 1.29 -35.44
C TRP A 207 2.42 -0.23 -35.57
N ASN A 208 1.73 -0.68 -36.61
CA ASN A 208 1.75 -2.04 -37.13
C ASN A 208 1.65 -1.95 -38.67
N ASP A 209 1.58 -3.08 -39.36
CA ASP A 209 1.48 -3.12 -40.82
C ASP A 209 0.21 -2.46 -41.40
N LEU A 210 -0.82 -2.26 -40.57
CA LEU A 210 -2.12 -1.73 -41.00
C LEU A 210 -2.28 -0.22 -40.74
N THR A 211 -1.77 0.30 -39.62
CA THR A 211 -1.97 1.68 -39.20
C THR A 211 -0.82 2.19 -38.34
N SER A 212 -0.77 3.52 -38.18
CA SER A 212 0.11 4.17 -37.22
C SER A 212 -0.62 5.30 -36.51
N LYS A 213 -0.41 5.38 -35.19
CA LYS A 213 -0.90 6.45 -34.33
C LYS A 213 0.26 7.15 -33.64
N GLN A 214 0.10 8.42 -33.34
CA GLN A 214 1.14 9.19 -32.66
C GLN A 214 0.54 10.17 -31.66
N GLU A 215 1.20 10.30 -30.52
CA GLU A 215 0.93 11.31 -29.51
C GLU A 215 2.05 12.36 -29.55
N VAL A 216 1.67 13.64 -29.61
CA VAL A 216 2.61 14.75 -29.73
C VAL A 216 2.64 15.54 -28.44
N ILE A 217 3.78 15.50 -27.75
CA ILE A 217 4.00 16.18 -26.49
C ILE A 217 4.73 17.48 -26.78
N ASP A 218 4.03 18.61 -26.61
CA ASP A 218 4.62 19.94 -26.73
C ASP A 218 5.47 20.24 -25.50
N MET A 219 6.79 20.39 -25.70
CA MET A 219 7.72 20.56 -24.58
C MET A 219 7.57 21.89 -23.88
N LYS A 220 7.13 22.94 -24.59
CA LYS A 220 6.91 24.26 -23.99
C LYS A 220 5.68 24.23 -23.08
N GLU A 221 4.61 23.60 -23.53
CA GLU A 221 3.40 23.42 -22.72
C GLU A 221 3.67 22.50 -21.52
N PHE A 222 4.36 21.38 -21.74
CA PHE A 222 4.76 20.45 -20.69
C PHE A 222 5.62 21.15 -19.62
N ASP A 223 6.68 21.86 -20.02
CA ASP A 223 7.55 22.58 -19.11
C ASP A 223 6.79 23.67 -18.35
N TYR A 224 5.89 24.39 -19.03
CA TYR A 224 5.06 25.41 -18.39
C TYR A 224 4.13 24.78 -17.34
N LYS A 225 3.42 23.71 -17.68
CA LYS A 225 2.52 22.98 -16.75
C LYS A 225 3.28 22.42 -15.54
N ASN A 226 4.52 21.95 -15.73
CA ASN A 226 5.37 21.43 -14.66
C ASN A 226 6.21 22.52 -13.96
N SER A 227 6.21 23.76 -14.45
CA SER A 227 6.88 24.89 -13.77
C SER A 227 6.14 25.28 -12.50
N VAL A 228 6.85 25.87 -11.53
CA VAL A 228 6.24 26.43 -10.31
C VAL A 228 5.09 27.37 -10.67
N ARG A 229 5.27 28.25 -11.66
CA ARG A 229 4.25 29.20 -12.10
C ARG A 229 3.00 28.52 -12.66
N GLY A 230 3.17 27.51 -13.52
CA GLY A 230 2.04 26.78 -14.09
C GLY A 230 1.25 26.01 -13.04
N ARG A 231 1.94 25.32 -12.13
CA ARG A 231 1.33 24.60 -11.02
C ARG A 231 0.58 25.54 -10.07
N VAL A 232 1.17 26.69 -9.72
CA VAL A 232 0.50 27.73 -8.89
C VAL A 232 -0.77 28.22 -9.57
N LEU A 233 -0.71 28.57 -10.84
CA LEU A 233 -1.89 29.05 -11.57
C LEU A 233 -2.99 27.97 -11.67
N ASN A 234 -2.60 26.69 -11.74
CA ASN A 234 -3.54 25.57 -11.68
C ASN A 234 -4.27 25.50 -10.33
N VAL A 235 -3.54 25.60 -9.22
CA VAL A 235 -4.13 25.65 -7.86
C VAL A 235 -5.04 26.86 -7.71
N LEU A 236 -4.66 28.00 -8.28
CA LEU A 236 -5.41 29.27 -8.20
C LEU A 236 -6.51 29.43 -9.26
N LYS A 237 -6.84 28.39 -10.03
CA LYS A 237 -7.94 28.43 -11.01
C LYS A 237 -9.26 28.81 -10.34
N ARG A 238 -10.15 29.44 -11.12
CA ARG A 238 -11.48 29.88 -10.64
C ARG A 238 -12.32 28.73 -10.09
N GLU A 239 -12.20 27.54 -10.65
CA GLU A 239 -12.87 26.32 -10.16
C GLU A 239 -12.49 25.98 -8.71
N ASN A 240 -11.26 26.28 -8.29
CA ASN A 240 -10.76 26.02 -6.93
C ASN A 240 -11.02 27.19 -5.96
N LYS A 241 -11.73 28.25 -6.38
CA LYS A 241 -11.88 29.49 -5.60
C LYS A 241 -12.52 29.27 -4.23
N VAL A 242 -13.53 28.41 -4.15
CA VAL A 242 -14.24 28.12 -2.88
C VAL A 242 -13.28 27.46 -1.88
N ARG A 243 -12.60 26.39 -2.31
CA ARG A 243 -11.56 25.69 -1.55
C ARG A 243 -10.47 26.65 -1.07
N ASN A 244 -9.92 27.45 -2.00
CA ASN A 244 -8.82 28.36 -1.70
C ASN A 244 -9.24 29.47 -0.71
N LEU A 245 -10.47 30.00 -0.82
CA LEU A 245 -11.00 30.97 0.13
C LEU A 245 -11.24 30.36 1.51
N GLN A 246 -11.67 29.10 1.59
CA GLN A 246 -11.81 28.39 2.86
C GLN A 246 -10.44 28.18 3.53
N VAL A 247 -9.43 27.79 2.77
CA VAL A 247 -8.06 27.67 3.28
C VAL A 247 -7.53 29.03 3.74
N LEU A 248 -7.70 30.09 2.94
CA LEU A 248 -7.26 31.43 3.32
C LEU A 248 -7.98 31.96 4.58
N LYS A 249 -9.29 31.73 4.70
CA LYS A 249 -10.07 32.10 5.89
C LYS A 249 -9.64 31.32 7.13
N SER A 250 -9.29 30.04 6.99
CA SER A 250 -8.95 29.18 8.13
C SER A 250 -7.47 29.25 8.54
N ARG A 251 -6.55 29.48 7.60
CA ARG A 251 -5.10 29.44 7.83
C ARG A 251 -4.40 30.80 7.70
N GLY A 252 -5.13 31.85 7.34
CA GLY A 252 -4.54 33.16 7.02
C GLY A 252 -3.63 33.13 5.79
N VAL A 253 -2.94 34.24 5.53
CA VAL A 253 -2.09 34.38 4.33
C VAL A 253 -0.90 33.42 4.36
N GLY A 254 -0.22 33.30 5.50
CA GLY A 254 0.94 32.41 5.65
C GLY A 254 0.59 30.94 5.41
N GLY A 255 -0.49 30.46 6.02
CA GLY A 255 -0.93 29.08 5.83
C GLY A 255 -1.56 28.80 4.46
N PHE A 256 -2.08 29.82 3.77
CA PHE A 256 -2.47 29.70 2.36
C PHE A 256 -1.26 29.53 1.45
N VAL A 257 -0.15 30.24 1.72
CA VAL A 257 1.11 30.06 0.99
C VAL A 257 1.65 28.64 1.18
N ASP A 258 1.61 28.11 2.40
CA ASP A 258 2.00 26.72 2.69
C ASP A 258 1.13 25.71 1.93
N PHE A 259 -0.20 25.91 1.95
CA PHE A 259 -1.13 25.08 1.17
C PHE A 259 -0.83 25.09 -0.33
N VAL A 260 -0.60 26.27 -0.92
CA VAL A 260 -0.26 26.35 -2.36
C VAL A 260 1.05 25.62 -2.64
N LYS A 261 2.06 25.73 -1.76
CA LYS A 261 3.32 24.99 -1.88
C LYS A 261 3.11 23.48 -1.82
N GLU A 262 2.34 23.00 -0.85
CA GLU A 262 1.99 21.58 -0.69
C GLU A 262 1.30 21.00 -1.94
N GLU A 263 0.38 21.77 -2.55
CA GLU A 263 -0.37 21.36 -3.74
C GLU A 263 0.48 21.37 -5.02
N ILE A 264 1.47 22.25 -5.11
CA ILE A 264 2.29 22.36 -6.32
C ILE A 264 3.52 21.46 -6.28
N TYR A 265 4.07 21.10 -5.13
CA TYR A 265 5.32 20.36 -5.05
C TYR A 265 5.20 18.90 -5.54
N THR A 266 6.21 18.42 -6.27
CA THR A 266 6.41 16.98 -6.49
C THR A 266 6.74 16.30 -5.16
N GLU A 267 6.66 14.98 -5.05
CA GLU A 267 7.02 14.28 -3.81
C GLU A 267 8.44 14.62 -3.33
N SER A 268 9.41 14.69 -4.25
CA SER A 268 10.77 15.12 -3.94
C SER A 268 10.84 16.58 -3.42
N GLU A 269 10.07 17.50 -4.02
CA GLU A 269 10.02 18.90 -3.58
C GLU A 269 9.27 19.05 -2.23
N LYS A 270 8.24 18.24 -1.98
CA LYS A 270 7.50 18.20 -0.71
C LYS A 270 8.42 17.80 0.42
N TYR A 271 9.19 16.74 0.23
CA TYR A 271 10.15 16.32 1.24
C TYR A 271 11.25 17.35 1.44
N ALA A 272 11.85 17.88 0.37
CA ALA A 272 12.88 18.93 0.49
C ALA A 272 12.36 20.17 1.25
N TYR A 273 11.08 20.52 1.07
CA TYR A 273 10.43 21.60 1.84
C TYR A 273 10.23 21.22 3.30
N TRP A 274 9.66 20.04 3.56
CA TRP A 274 9.44 19.51 4.90
C TRP A 274 10.77 19.44 5.68
N TRP A 275 11.81 18.90 5.05
CA TRP A 275 13.15 18.76 5.64
C TRP A 275 13.70 20.12 6.08
N LYS A 276 13.69 21.13 5.19
CA LYS A 276 14.14 22.49 5.53
C LYS A 276 13.39 23.13 6.69
N LYS A 277 12.10 22.82 6.85
CA LYS A 277 11.24 23.36 7.93
C LYS A 277 11.46 22.65 9.26
N ASN A 278 11.87 21.38 9.23
CA ASN A 278 11.98 20.52 10.41
C ASN A 278 13.43 20.29 10.89
N GLN A 279 14.43 20.86 10.20
CA GLN A 279 15.80 20.93 10.69
C GLN A 279 15.92 21.84 11.91
N ALA A 280 16.84 21.49 12.82
CA ALA A 280 17.18 22.34 13.95
C ALA A 280 17.73 23.70 13.47
N THR A 281 17.13 24.78 13.96
CA THR A 281 17.57 26.14 13.69
C THR A 281 18.84 26.47 14.46
N ALA A 282 19.61 27.47 13.97
CA ALA A 282 20.80 27.95 14.68
C ALA A 282 20.49 28.43 16.12
N LYS A 283 19.26 28.93 16.35
CA LYS A 283 18.81 29.33 17.69
C LYS A 283 18.64 28.10 18.59
N GLU A 284 17.93 27.08 18.11
CA GLU A 284 17.73 25.83 18.87
C GLU A 284 19.06 25.14 19.17
N LEU A 285 19.97 25.05 18.21
CA LEU A 285 21.30 24.47 18.43
C LEU A 285 22.08 25.23 19.52
N LYS A 286 21.99 26.56 19.56
CA LYS A 286 22.61 27.36 20.61
C LYS A 286 22.00 27.10 21.98
N GLU A 287 20.68 26.97 22.05
CA GLU A 287 19.95 26.63 23.27
C GLU A 287 20.31 25.22 23.77
N GLN A 288 20.38 24.25 22.86
CA GLN A 288 20.79 22.87 23.14
C GLN A 288 22.22 22.79 23.69
N THR A 289 23.18 23.52 23.09
CA THR A 289 24.57 23.58 23.58
C THR A 289 24.69 24.19 24.98
N ALA A 290 23.80 25.14 25.32
CA ALA A 290 23.75 25.76 26.64
C ALA A 290 22.99 24.91 27.67
N HIS A 291 22.13 23.99 27.23
CA HIS A 291 21.35 23.12 28.09
C HIS A 291 22.24 22.10 28.82
N ARG A 292 21.85 21.73 30.05
CA ARG A 292 22.49 20.69 30.84
C ARG A 292 21.43 19.71 31.31
N PHE A 293 21.61 18.44 30.96
CA PHE A 293 20.70 17.38 31.38
C PHE A 293 21.01 16.95 32.82
N ALA A 294 20.03 16.35 33.50
CA ALA A 294 20.26 15.74 34.81
C ALA A 294 21.19 14.51 34.70
N TYR A 295 21.10 13.80 33.57
CA TYR A 295 21.96 12.69 33.21
C TYR A 295 22.60 12.95 31.84
N GLU A 296 23.93 13.07 31.83
CA GLU A 296 24.73 13.38 30.63
C GLU A 296 25.67 12.21 30.30
N PRO A 297 25.14 11.07 29.81
CA PRO A 297 25.97 9.92 29.47
C PRO A 297 26.93 10.25 28.34
N LYS A 298 28.16 9.72 28.43
CA LYS A 298 29.09 9.81 27.32
C LYS A 298 28.67 8.84 26.21
N ILE A 299 28.60 9.34 24.97
CA ILE A 299 28.29 8.53 23.78
C ILE A 299 29.58 8.24 23.00
N SER A 300 29.92 6.97 22.80
CA SER A 300 30.98 6.56 21.88
C SER A 300 30.40 6.25 20.51
N ILE A 301 30.77 7.04 19.52
CA ILE A 301 30.35 6.84 18.12
C ILE A 301 31.39 5.95 17.47
N VAL A 302 30.98 4.78 16.98
CA VAL A 302 31.90 3.75 16.47
C VAL A 302 31.77 3.62 14.96
N ILE A 303 32.89 3.82 14.25
CA ILE A 303 32.89 3.84 12.79
C ILE A 303 34.10 3.05 12.26
N PRO A 304 33.88 1.92 11.57
CA PRO A 304 34.92 1.27 10.79
C PRO A 304 35.20 2.07 9.50
N LEU A 305 36.46 2.37 9.21
CA LEU A 305 36.88 3.03 7.98
C LEU A 305 37.56 2.04 7.03
N PHE A 306 37.21 2.09 5.74
CA PHE A 306 37.89 1.32 4.70
C PHE A 306 37.94 2.09 3.38
N ASN A 307 39.13 2.61 3.05
CA ASN A 307 39.40 3.40 1.86
C ASN A 307 38.37 4.54 1.64
N THR A 308 37.89 5.13 2.73
CA THR A 308 36.87 6.18 2.73
C THR A 308 37.33 7.40 1.91
N PRO A 309 36.55 7.86 0.92
CA PRO A 309 36.86 9.08 0.19
C PRO A 309 36.99 10.30 1.11
N GLU A 310 38.01 11.15 0.88
CA GLU A 310 38.30 12.30 1.75
C GLU A 310 37.09 13.24 1.90
N LYS A 311 36.28 13.42 0.84
CA LYS A 311 35.05 14.22 0.90
C LYS A 311 34.07 13.66 1.93
N TYR A 312 33.82 12.36 1.89
CA TYR A 312 32.87 11.70 2.78
C TYR A 312 33.39 11.66 4.21
N LEU A 313 34.68 11.38 4.39
CA LEU A 313 35.34 11.42 5.69
C LEU A 313 35.22 12.80 6.34
N LYS A 314 35.40 13.87 5.56
CA LYS A 314 35.24 15.25 6.02
C LYS A 314 33.81 15.54 6.46
N GLU A 315 32.83 15.25 5.60
CA GLU A 315 31.41 15.50 5.88
C GLU A 315 30.92 14.74 7.11
N LEU A 316 31.32 13.47 7.25
CA LEU A 316 31.07 12.65 8.42
C LEU A 316 31.64 13.28 9.70
N ILE A 317 32.96 13.52 9.74
CA ILE A 317 33.61 14.03 10.95
C ILE A 317 33.06 15.42 11.32
N ASP A 318 32.86 16.31 10.34
CA ASP A 318 32.30 17.64 10.58
C ASP A 318 30.89 17.55 11.18
N SER A 319 30.06 16.61 10.72
CA SER A 319 28.71 16.41 11.25
C SER A 319 28.67 15.94 12.71
N VAL A 320 29.66 15.14 13.11
CA VAL A 320 29.85 14.71 14.51
C VAL A 320 30.43 15.85 15.36
N VAL A 321 31.39 16.60 14.83
CA VAL A 321 31.97 17.76 15.54
C VAL A 321 30.93 18.84 15.80
N ALA A 322 29.97 19.00 14.89
CA ALA A 322 28.90 19.99 14.96
C ALA A 322 27.76 19.63 15.95
N GLN A 323 27.82 18.49 16.65
CA GLN A 323 26.77 18.08 17.60
C GLN A 323 26.58 19.10 18.73
N SER A 324 25.32 19.45 19.01
CA SER A 324 24.95 20.37 20.09
C SER A 324 25.10 19.75 21.49
N TYR A 325 25.04 18.42 21.60
CA TYR A 325 25.44 17.70 22.81
C TYR A 325 26.95 17.45 22.80
N GLY A 326 27.65 17.81 23.89
CA GLY A 326 29.11 17.85 23.91
C GLY A 326 29.83 16.60 24.43
N ASN A 327 29.15 15.75 25.22
CA ASN A 327 29.76 14.60 25.89
C ASN A 327 29.79 13.36 25.00
N TRP A 328 30.66 13.37 23.99
CA TRP A 328 30.85 12.26 23.06
C TRP A 328 32.32 12.02 22.77
N GLU A 329 32.61 10.86 22.18
CA GLU A 329 33.87 10.58 21.50
C GLU A 329 33.62 9.85 20.18
N LEU A 330 34.50 10.06 19.21
CA LEU A 330 34.42 9.47 17.88
C LEU A 330 35.54 8.44 17.69
N CYS A 331 35.17 7.16 17.71
CA CYS A 331 36.07 6.01 17.62
C CYS A 331 36.19 5.55 16.16
N LEU A 332 37.30 5.92 15.50
CA LEU A 332 37.58 5.63 14.09
C LEU A 332 38.57 4.46 13.98
N ALA A 333 38.07 3.29 13.58
CA ALA A 333 38.88 2.09 13.37
C ALA A 333 39.21 1.90 11.88
N ASP A 334 40.43 2.22 11.48
CA ASP A 334 40.82 2.31 10.08
C ASP A 334 41.51 1.04 9.55
N GLY A 335 40.73 0.22 8.83
CA GLY A 335 41.20 -0.96 8.09
C GLY A 335 41.63 -0.67 6.64
N SER A 336 41.75 0.59 6.23
CA SER A 336 42.14 0.96 4.86
C SER A 336 43.52 0.41 4.48
N THR A 337 43.76 0.11 3.21
CA THR A 337 45.10 -0.29 2.76
C THR A 337 46.05 0.89 2.59
N SER A 338 45.50 2.10 2.44
CA SER A 338 46.28 3.33 2.30
C SER A 338 46.49 4.04 3.65
N PRO A 339 47.64 4.72 3.86
CA PRO A 339 47.84 5.60 5.02
C PRO A 339 47.14 6.97 4.86
N LYS A 340 46.54 7.26 3.70
CA LYS A 340 45.92 8.56 3.39
C LYS A 340 44.83 8.95 4.39
N THR A 341 43.95 8.03 4.76
CA THR A 341 42.85 8.25 5.72
C THR A 341 43.38 8.79 7.05
N GLY A 342 44.35 8.10 7.67
CA GLY A 342 44.96 8.54 8.92
C GLY A 342 45.74 9.85 8.80
N ALA A 343 46.47 10.05 7.69
CA ALA A 343 47.18 11.29 7.43
C ALA A 343 46.22 12.49 7.31
N TYR A 344 45.07 12.29 6.66
CA TYR A 344 44.02 13.29 6.55
C TYR A 344 43.45 13.67 7.92
N ILE A 345 43.05 12.68 8.72
CA ILE A 345 42.50 12.90 10.07
C ILE A 345 43.50 13.66 10.94
N LYS A 346 44.78 13.23 10.95
CA LYS A 346 45.84 13.90 11.71
C LYS A 346 46.09 15.33 11.23
N LYS A 347 45.98 15.59 9.93
CA LYS A 347 46.21 16.94 9.39
C LYS A 347 45.06 17.90 9.74
N HIS A 348 43.82 17.43 9.69
CA HIS A 348 42.63 18.30 9.75
C HIS A 348 41.93 18.34 11.11
N TYR A 349 42.07 17.29 11.93
CA TYR A 349 41.28 17.13 13.16
C TYR A 349 42.11 16.86 14.42
N ASN A 350 43.45 16.98 14.38
CA ASN A 350 44.31 16.71 15.52
C ASN A 350 44.09 17.63 16.74
N SER A 351 43.42 18.77 16.57
CA SER A 351 43.02 19.65 17.68
C SER A 351 41.74 19.20 18.40
N GLU A 352 40.95 18.30 17.81
CA GLU A 352 39.73 17.79 18.43
C GLU A 352 40.04 16.55 19.28
N GLY A 353 40.14 16.76 20.61
CA GLY A 353 40.55 15.74 21.56
C GLY A 353 39.53 14.61 21.77
N ARG A 354 38.29 14.77 21.28
CA ARG A 354 37.25 13.73 21.35
C ARG A 354 37.36 12.68 20.24
N ILE A 355 38.24 12.87 19.24
CA ILE A 355 38.44 11.90 18.15
C ILE A 355 39.52 10.90 18.53
N VAL A 356 39.15 9.62 18.58
CA VAL A 356 40.01 8.48 18.85
C VAL A 356 40.22 7.69 17.56
N TYR A 357 41.37 7.90 16.92
CA TYR A 357 41.76 7.19 15.70
C TYR A 357 42.73 6.05 15.99
N ARG A 358 42.50 4.88 15.37
CA ARG A 358 43.46 3.77 15.33
C ARG A 358 43.51 3.15 13.94
N LYS A 359 44.73 2.88 13.46
CA LYS A 359 44.97 2.04 12.29
C LYS A 359 44.90 0.58 12.72
N ILE A 360 44.14 -0.24 12.00
CA ILE A 360 44.11 -1.68 12.19
C ILE A 360 45.21 -2.27 11.29
N GLU A 361 46.05 -3.13 11.86
CA GLU A 361 47.20 -3.73 11.13
C GLU A 361 46.73 -4.66 10.00
N GLU A 362 45.67 -5.42 10.23
CA GLU A 362 45.05 -6.33 9.27
C GLU A 362 43.53 -6.06 9.20
N ASN A 363 42.96 -5.94 8.00
CA ASN A 363 41.53 -5.71 7.83
C ASN A 363 40.72 -6.93 8.31
N LEU A 364 39.92 -6.77 9.37
CA LEU A 364 39.21 -7.88 10.03
C LEU A 364 37.85 -8.21 9.41
N GLY A 365 37.41 -7.44 8.40
CA GLY A 365 36.05 -7.46 7.87
C GLY A 365 35.14 -6.47 8.59
N ILE A 366 33.86 -6.41 8.21
CA ILE A 366 32.91 -5.40 8.73
C ILE A 366 32.72 -5.59 10.23
N SER A 367 32.28 -6.77 10.67
CA SER A 367 32.05 -7.04 12.09
C SER A 367 33.32 -6.87 12.93
N GLY A 368 34.47 -7.35 12.45
CA GLY A 368 35.74 -7.26 13.18
C GLY A 368 36.22 -5.83 13.38
N ASN A 369 36.18 -5.00 12.32
CA ASN A 369 36.58 -3.61 12.41
C ASN A 369 35.62 -2.79 13.29
N THR A 370 34.31 -3.06 13.21
CA THR A 370 33.32 -2.43 14.10
C THR A 370 33.53 -2.83 15.55
N ASN A 371 33.77 -4.12 15.84
CA ASN A 371 34.08 -4.59 17.20
C ASN A 371 35.36 -3.94 17.75
N PHE A 372 36.38 -3.76 16.91
CA PHE A 372 37.57 -3.00 17.29
C PHE A 372 37.21 -1.55 17.66
N ALA A 373 36.35 -0.88 16.89
CA ALA A 373 35.84 0.46 17.21
C ALA A 373 35.08 0.50 18.54
N ILE A 374 34.21 -0.49 18.81
CA ILE A 374 33.50 -0.64 20.09
C ILE A 374 34.48 -0.75 21.26
N SER A 375 35.56 -1.53 21.10
CA SER A 375 36.57 -1.72 22.16
C SER A 375 37.32 -0.43 22.54
N MET A 376 37.39 0.54 21.61
CA MET A 376 37.97 1.87 21.90
C MET A 376 37.01 2.77 22.70
N GLY A 377 35.71 2.47 22.70
CA GLY A 377 34.66 3.26 23.32
C GLY A 377 34.64 3.15 24.86
N THR A 378 34.67 4.31 25.50
CA THR A 378 34.57 4.52 26.96
C THR A 378 33.19 5.03 27.39
N GLY A 379 32.31 5.32 26.45
CA GLY A 379 30.96 5.79 26.68
C GLY A 379 30.04 4.73 27.30
N GLU A 380 29.02 5.20 28.00
CA GLU A 380 27.97 4.33 28.55
C GLU A 380 27.01 3.88 27.45
N PHE A 381 26.90 4.65 26.37
CA PHE A 381 26.18 4.28 25.16
C PHE A 381 27.11 4.26 23.97
N ILE A 382 26.87 3.31 23.07
CA ILE A 382 27.59 3.11 21.82
C ILE A 382 26.65 3.41 20.66
N MET A 383 27.05 4.31 19.76
CA MET A 383 26.29 4.67 18.57
C MET A 383 26.96 4.14 17.31
N PHE A 384 26.21 3.40 16.50
CA PHE A 384 26.68 2.91 15.21
C PHE A 384 26.44 3.95 14.10
N CYS A 385 27.42 4.15 13.23
CA CYS A 385 27.34 5.06 12.10
C CYS A 385 28.29 4.60 10.98
N ASP A 386 27.88 4.78 9.73
CA ASP A 386 28.68 4.38 8.57
C ASP A 386 29.62 5.50 8.11
N HIS A 387 30.72 5.11 7.46
CA HIS A 387 31.85 6.01 7.19
C HIS A 387 31.60 7.03 6.08
N ASP A 388 30.47 6.94 5.39
CA ASP A 388 30.05 7.76 4.26
C ASP A 388 28.79 8.58 4.55
N ASP A 389 28.19 8.43 5.72
CA ASP A 389 26.92 9.07 6.07
C ASP A 389 27.09 10.34 6.92
N VAL A 390 25.98 11.04 7.15
CA VAL A 390 25.95 12.32 7.88
C VAL A 390 24.90 12.27 8.98
N VAL A 391 25.22 12.79 10.16
CA VAL A 391 24.28 12.91 11.29
C VAL A 391 23.81 14.35 11.46
N ALA A 392 22.54 14.54 11.77
CA ALA A 392 21.98 15.87 12.03
C ALA A 392 22.63 16.51 13.27
N PRO A 393 22.86 17.84 13.30
CA PRO A 393 23.63 18.51 14.37
C PRO A 393 22.99 18.45 15.76
N ASN A 394 21.71 18.10 15.85
CA ASN A 394 20.99 17.88 17.12
C ASN A 394 20.78 16.40 17.46
N ALA A 395 21.32 15.45 16.68
CA ALA A 395 21.02 14.02 16.84
C ALA A 395 21.31 13.50 18.25
N LEU A 396 22.53 13.72 18.75
CA LEU A 396 22.92 13.26 20.09
C LEU A 396 22.11 13.94 21.20
N TYR A 397 21.77 15.22 21.04
CA TYR A 397 20.94 15.94 22.00
C TYR A 397 19.55 15.32 22.12
N GLU A 398 18.89 15.02 21.00
CA GLU A 398 17.55 14.42 21.00
C GLU A 398 17.56 12.99 21.59
N MET A 399 18.61 12.22 21.31
CA MET A 399 18.79 10.89 21.91
C MET A 399 19.00 10.96 23.44
N VAL A 400 19.84 11.89 23.92
CA VAL A 400 20.04 12.08 25.37
C VAL A 400 18.79 12.62 26.04
N LYS A 401 18.03 13.48 25.34
CA LYS A 401 16.74 13.98 25.82
C LYS A 401 15.78 12.83 26.07
N VAL A 402 15.59 11.91 25.12
CA VAL A 402 14.67 10.78 25.34
C VAL A 402 15.17 9.82 26.43
N ILE A 403 16.49 9.65 26.58
CA ILE A 403 17.07 8.89 27.71
C ILE A 403 16.74 9.56 29.05
N ASN A 404 16.75 10.89 29.14
CA ASN A 404 16.36 11.60 30.37
C ASN A 404 14.85 11.53 30.63
N GLU A 405 14.02 11.58 29.58
CA GLU A 405 12.56 11.40 29.69
C GLU A 405 12.18 9.96 30.07
N LYS A 406 12.98 8.98 29.65
CA LYS A 406 12.80 7.55 29.91
C LYS A 406 14.12 6.94 30.45
N PRO A 407 14.46 7.09 31.74
CA PRO A 407 15.77 6.72 32.30
C PRO A 407 16.21 5.27 32.12
N LYS A 408 15.27 4.34 31.93
CA LYS A 408 15.54 2.91 31.70
C LYS A 408 15.92 2.58 30.26
N THR A 409 15.89 3.54 29.34
CA THR A 409 16.15 3.31 27.91
C THR A 409 17.49 2.64 27.68
N ASP A 410 17.48 1.50 27.00
CA ASP A 410 18.67 0.75 26.62
C ASP A 410 19.03 0.95 25.14
N ILE A 411 18.02 1.22 24.30
CA ILE A 411 18.18 1.38 22.86
C ILE A 411 17.47 2.65 22.40
N VAL A 412 18.12 3.43 21.53
CA VAL A 412 17.51 4.55 20.82
C VAL A 412 17.76 4.42 19.32
N TYR A 413 16.72 4.63 18.51
CA TYR A 413 16.82 4.77 17.05
C TYR A 413 16.01 5.97 16.56
N THR A 414 16.25 6.39 15.31
CA THR A 414 15.61 7.59 14.73
C THR A 414 15.08 7.33 13.33
N ASP A 415 14.27 8.26 12.82
CA ASP A 415 13.97 8.35 11.40
C ASP A 415 15.23 8.71 10.59
N GLU A 416 15.19 8.40 9.30
CA GLU A 416 16.30 8.61 8.37
C GLU A 416 15.79 9.04 6.99
N ASP A 417 16.68 9.56 6.16
CA ASP A 417 16.42 9.81 4.75
C ASP A 417 17.63 9.46 3.88
N LEU A 418 17.46 9.61 2.57
CA LEU A 418 18.54 9.46 1.61
C LEU A 418 19.10 10.82 1.20
N ILE A 419 20.42 10.92 1.18
CA ILE A 419 21.14 12.00 0.50
C ILE A 419 21.84 11.48 -0.75
N ASN A 420 21.91 12.30 -1.79
CA ASN A 420 22.68 11.98 -2.98
C ASN A 420 24.20 11.98 -2.71
N SER A 421 24.98 11.50 -3.67
CA SER A 421 26.44 11.34 -3.55
C SER A 421 27.19 12.63 -3.20
N ASP A 422 26.62 13.80 -3.47
CA ASP A 422 27.22 15.10 -3.10
C ASP A 422 26.68 15.72 -1.80
N GLY A 423 25.65 15.12 -1.19
CA GLY A 423 25.05 15.55 0.07
C GLY A 423 24.10 16.75 -0.05
N THR A 424 23.72 17.18 -1.25
CA THR A 424 22.94 18.41 -1.46
C THR A 424 21.43 18.18 -1.60
N VAL A 425 21.00 16.97 -1.94
CA VAL A 425 19.60 16.61 -2.16
C VAL A 425 19.17 15.54 -1.18
N HIS A 426 18.12 15.84 -0.42
CA HIS A 426 17.45 14.92 0.50
C HIS A 426 16.20 14.34 -0.17
N SER A 427 15.96 13.04 0.02
CA SER A 427 14.86 12.29 -0.61
C SER A 427 14.48 11.05 0.20
N SER A 428 13.38 10.40 -0.17
CA SER A 428 12.96 9.09 0.36
C SER A 428 12.97 9.01 1.90
N PRO A 429 12.22 9.89 2.60
CA PRO A 429 12.15 9.83 4.05
C PRO A 429 11.56 8.50 4.52
N ARG A 430 12.22 7.92 5.52
CA ARG A 430 11.75 6.73 6.24
C ARG A 430 11.29 7.18 7.62
N PHE A 431 10.00 7.48 7.69
CA PHE A 431 9.29 7.76 8.93
C PHE A 431 8.87 6.44 9.58
N LYS A 432 9.68 5.99 10.54
CA LYS A 432 9.59 4.68 11.20
C LYS A 432 8.51 4.72 12.29
N PRO A 433 7.80 3.61 12.57
CA PRO A 433 6.94 3.54 13.76
C PRO A 433 7.79 3.52 15.04
N ASP A 434 7.13 3.63 16.21
CA ASP A 434 7.74 3.18 17.46
C ASP A 434 8.02 1.65 17.38
N PHE A 435 8.71 1.10 18.39
CA PHE A 435 9.26 -0.25 18.32
C PHE A 435 8.18 -1.29 17.97
N ASN A 436 8.42 -2.02 16.88
CA ASN A 436 7.50 -3.00 16.30
C ASN A 436 8.31 -4.25 15.94
N PHE A 437 8.28 -5.25 16.81
CA PHE A 437 9.21 -6.37 16.70
C PHE A 437 8.86 -7.25 15.50
N ASP A 438 7.57 -7.41 15.18
CA ASP A 438 7.16 -8.19 14.02
C ASP A 438 7.52 -7.51 12.69
N PHE A 439 7.49 -6.18 12.64
CA PHE A 439 8.02 -5.44 11.50
C PHE A 439 9.54 -5.61 11.39
N LEU A 440 10.26 -5.53 12.51
CA LEU A 440 11.70 -5.82 12.57
C LEU A 440 12.01 -7.24 12.12
N ARG A 441 11.14 -8.22 12.37
CA ARG A 441 11.30 -9.61 11.92
C ARG A 441 11.02 -9.84 10.43
N SER A 442 10.46 -8.85 9.74
CA SER A 442 10.19 -8.91 8.31
C SER A 442 11.21 -8.09 7.50
N ILE A 443 11.71 -7.00 8.07
CA ILE A 443 12.71 -6.11 7.46
C ILE A 443 13.50 -5.41 8.57
N ASN A 444 14.81 -5.24 8.39
CA ASN A 444 15.63 -4.44 9.32
C ASN A 444 15.29 -2.94 9.17
N TYR A 445 14.13 -2.52 9.69
CA TYR A 445 13.65 -1.15 9.54
C TYR A 445 14.35 -0.15 10.45
N ILE A 446 14.97 -0.64 11.55
CA ILE A 446 15.80 0.17 12.44
C ILE A 446 17.06 0.57 11.69
N CYS A 447 17.77 -0.39 11.10
CA CYS A 447 18.96 -0.20 10.26
C CYS A 447 19.95 0.81 10.85
N HIS A 448 19.94 2.04 10.33
CA HIS A 448 20.90 3.07 10.66
C HIS A 448 20.44 4.09 11.71
N ILE A 449 21.48 4.70 12.26
CA ILE A 449 21.68 5.17 13.64
C ILE A 449 21.01 4.31 14.71
N PHE A 450 21.82 3.43 15.30
CA PHE A 450 21.45 2.59 16.43
C PHE A 450 22.31 2.98 17.63
N LEU A 451 21.70 3.52 18.68
CA LEU A 451 22.35 3.83 19.95
C LEU A 451 21.97 2.77 20.96
N VAL A 452 22.95 2.12 21.59
CA VAL A 452 22.72 1.03 22.54
C VAL A 452 23.57 1.18 23.79
N ARG A 453 22.99 0.91 24.95
CA ARG A 453 23.68 0.92 26.24
C ARG A 453 24.77 -0.15 26.26
N LYS A 454 25.98 0.20 26.68
CA LYS A 454 27.13 -0.71 26.72
C LYS A 454 26.87 -1.95 27.57
N SER A 455 26.17 -1.82 28.69
CA SER A 455 25.79 -2.98 29.53
C SER A 455 24.85 -3.96 28.83
N LEU A 456 24.10 -3.54 27.80
CA LEU A 456 23.33 -4.45 26.96
C LEU A 456 24.26 -5.19 25.99
N ILE A 457 25.23 -4.50 25.37
CA ILE A 457 26.26 -5.14 24.52
C ILE A 457 27.03 -6.19 25.31
N ASP A 458 27.41 -5.89 26.55
CA ASP A 458 28.14 -6.82 27.43
C ASP A 458 27.34 -8.10 27.72
N ARG A 459 25.99 -8.01 27.72
CA ARG A 459 25.09 -9.17 27.89
C ARG A 459 24.90 -9.95 26.59
N VAL A 460 24.72 -9.28 25.45
CA VAL A 460 24.37 -9.93 24.18
C VAL A 460 25.58 -10.37 23.34
N GLY A 461 26.77 -9.85 23.63
CA GLY A 461 27.96 -9.98 22.80
C GLY A 461 27.99 -9.03 21.61
N MET A 462 29.17 -8.82 21.03
CA MET A 462 29.39 -7.89 19.92
C MET A 462 28.90 -8.45 18.56
N LEU A 463 29.30 -7.83 17.45
CA LEU A 463 28.90 -8.24 16.10
C LEU A 463 29.58 -9.55 15.71
N ARG A 464 28.84 -10.39 14.96
CA ARG A 464 29.24 -11.76 14.62
C ARG A 464 29.58 -11.86 13.13
N LYS A 465 30.81 -12.30 12.83
CA LYS A 465 31.40 -12.27 11.48
C LYS A 465 30.68 -13.18 10.48
N GLU A 466 30.06 -14.26 10.94
CA GLU A 466 29.27 -15.18 10.12
C GLU A 466 27.98 -14.55 9.55
N PHE A 467 27.63 -13.34 10.01
CA PHE A 467 26.55 -12.50 9.50
C PHE A 467 27.02 -11.29 8.70
N ASP A 468 28.32 -11.17 8.35
CA ASP A 468 28.80 -10.07 7.50
C ASP A 468 27.92 -9.94 6.24
N GLY A 469 27.38 -8.72 6.01
CA GLY A 469 26.31 -8.40 5.06
C GLY A 469 24.97 -8.04 5.73
N ALA A 470 24.70 -8.59 6.91
CA ALA A 470 23.52 -8.32 7.75
C ALA A 470 23.87 -8.42 9.27
N GLN A 471 25.12 -8.10 9.61
CA GLN A 471 25.66 -8.22 10.97
C GLN A 471 24.98 -7.28 11.96
N ASP A 472 24.52 -6.13 11.47
CA ASP A 472 23.70 -5.16 12.17
C ASP A 472 22.33 -5.75 12.49
N TYR A 473 21.70 -6.44 11.55
CA TYR A 473 20.40 -7.06 11.74
C TYR A 473 20.45 -8.15 12.83
N ASP A 474 21.45 -9.04 12.78
CA ASP A 474 21.70 -10.01 13.85
C ASP A 474 21.88 -9.33 15.22
N PHE A 475 22.72 -8.30 15.27
CA PHE A 475 23.03 -7.61 16.50
C PHE A 475 21.82 -6.89 17.10
N ILE A 476 21.04 -6.20 16.26
CA ILE A 476 19.80 -5.52 16.67
C ILE A 476 18.79 -6.53 17.22
N LEU A 477 18.57 -7.65 16.52
CA LEU A 477 17.67 -8.72 16.98
C LEU A 477 18.08 -9.22 18.38
N ARG A 478 19.36 -9.55 18.58
CA ARG A 478 19.89 -9.98 19.89
C ARG A 478 19.73 -8.93 20.98
N CYS A 479 19.89 -7.65 20.66
CA CYS A 479 19.65 -6.57 21.62
C CYS A 479 18.17 -6.48 22.01
N CYS A 480 17.26 -6.50 21.02
CA CYS A 480 15.82 -6.43 21.23
C CYS A 480 15.26 -7.66 21.96
N GLU A 481 15.91 -8.82 21.87
CA GLU A 481 15.56 -10.02 22.65
C GLU A 481 15.74 -9.83 24.17
N GLN A 482 16.54 -8.86 24.62
CA GLN A 482 16.98 -8.72 26.01
C GLN A 482 16.47 -7.45 26.72
N THR A 483 15.64 -6.64 26.05
CA THR A 483 15.07 -5.41 26.63
C THR A 483 13.78 -4.99 25.95
N GLU A 484 12.85 -4.45 26.73
CA GLU A 484 11.65 -3.74 26.26
C GLU A 484 11.85 -2.21 26.30
N HIS A 485 13.01 -1.73 26.78
CA HIS A 485 13.29 -0.31 26.99
C HIS A 485 13.90 0.32 25.73
N ILE A 486 13.10 0.35 24.67
CA ILE A 486 13.49 0.84 23.35
C ILE A 486 12.76 2.15 23.06
N ALA A 487 13.51 3.18 22.68
CA ALA A 487 12.97 4.49 22.37
C ALA A 487 13.19 4.84 20.90
N HIS A 488 12.15 5.40 20.28
CA HIS A 488 12.20 5.98 18.96
C HIS A 488 12.19 7.50 19.08
N VAL A 489 13.04 8.18 18.31
CA VAL A 489 12.98 9.63 18.10
C VAL A 489 12.43 9.90 16.69
N PRO A 490 11.16 10.36 16.54
CA PRO A 490 10.50 10.55 15.25
C PRO A 490 10.98 11.84 14.55
N LYS A 491 12.29 11.93 14.36
CA LYS A 491 13.01 13.01 13.68
C LYS A 491 14.02 12.40 12.73
N VAL A 492 14.13 12.96 11.53
CA VAL A 492 15.17 12.57 10.57
C VAL A 492 16.52 13.09 11.09
N LEU A 493 17.28 12.21 11.74
CA LEU A 493 18.55 12.55 12.39
C LEU A 493 19.75 11.84 11.76
N TYR A 494 19.49 10.98 10.77
CA TYR A 494 20.49 10.26 9.99
C TYR A 494 20.24 10.46 8.50
N HIS A 495 21.30 10.69 7.74
CA HIS A 495 21.27 10.95 6.31
C HIS A 495 22.13 9.93 5.57
N TRP A 496 21.47 8.93 4.98
CA TRP A 496 22.10 7.81 4.32
C TRP A 496 22.49 8.15 2.89
N ARG A 497 23.77 8.02 2.55
CA ARG A 497 24.29 8.41 1.24
C ARG A 497 24.07 7.33 0.19
N ALA A 498 23.41 7.73 -0.90
CA ALA A 498 23.23 6.93 -2.10
C ALA A 498 24.35 7.21 -3.12
N HIS A 499 25.17 6.19 -3.39
CA HIS A 499 26.19 6.17 -4.45
C HIS A 499 26.43 4.73 -4.95
N ASP A 500 27.11 4.55 -6.09
CA ASP A 500 27.26 3.25 -6.78
C ASP A 500 27.84 2.11 -5.90
N ASN A 501 28.70 2.43 -4.94
CA ASN A 501 29.26 1.45 -3.98
C ASN A 501 28.41 1.25 -2.70
N SER A 502 27.32 2.00 -2.53
CA SER A 502 26.44 1.96 -1.36
C SER A 502 25.34 0.92 -1.62
N THR A 503 24.87 0.28 -0.55
CA THR A 503 23.71 -0.63 -0.64
C THR A 503 22.46 0.11 -1.12
N ALA A 504 22.34 1.42 -0.85
CA ALA A 504 21.26 2.25 -1.37
C ALA A 504 21.34 2.46 -2.90
N GLY A 505 22.54 2.40 -3.50
CA GLY A 505 22.75 2.64 -4.93
C GLY A 505 22.79 1.38 -5.82
N ASN A 506 23.07 0.19 -5.26
CA ASN A 506 23.17 -1.05 -6.04
C ASN A 506 22.75 -2.32 -5.26
N PRO A 507 21.43 -2.55 -5.06
CA PRO A 507 20.90 -3.70 -4.31
C PRO A 507 21.13 -5.06 -4.99
N GLU A 508 21.09 -5.11 -6.33
CA GLU A 508 21.11 -6.36 -7.12
C GLU A 508 22.43 -7.15 -7.02
N SER A 509 23.53 -6.49 -6.61
CA SER A 509 24.86 -7.09 -6.53
C SER A 509 25.16 -7.86 -5.23
N LYS A 510 24.21 -7.96 -4.29
CA LYS A 510 24.49 -8.38 -2.90
C LYS A 510 23.62 -9.54 -2.36
N GLN A 511 23.45 -10.63 -3.13
CA GLN A 511 22.70 -11.82 -2.67
C GLN A 511 23.19 -12.38 -1.32
N TYR A 512 24.50 -12.32 -1.05
CA TYR A 512 25.08 -12.79 0.23
C TYR A 512 24.49 -12.07 1.46
N ALA A 513 24.10 -10.80 1.33
CA ALA A 513 23.52 -10.00 2.42
C ALA A 513 22.07 -10.45 2.72
N VAL A 514 21.31 -10.80 1.68
CA VAL A 514 19.98 -11.40 1.83
C VAL A 514 20.07 -12.74 2.56
N ASP A 515 21.01 -13.60 2.15
CA ASP A 515 21.19 -14.89 2.80
C ASP A 515 21.67 -14.73 4.26
N ALA A 516 22.52 -13.74 4.56
CA ALA A 516 22.95 -13.42 5.92
C ALA A 516 21.79 -12.95 6.79
N GLY A 517 20.91 -12.08 6.28
CA GLY A 517 19.75 -11.59 7.03
C GLY A 517 18.73 -12.69 7.28
N LYS A 518 18.49 -13.58 6.31
CA LYS A 518 17.68 -14.79 6.52
C LYS A 518 18.25 -15.65 7.66
N ARG A 519 19.57 -15.93 7.66
CA ARG A 519 20.21 -16.68 8.75
C ARG A 519 20.05 -15.98 10.09
N ALA A 520 20.17 -14.65 10.14
CA ALA A 520 20.01 -13.86 11.38
C ALA A 520 18.61 -14.06 11.99
N LEU A 521 17.56 -14.06 11.16
CA LEU A 521 16.18 -14.36 11.58
C LEU A 521 16.00 -15.81 12.04
N GLU A 522 16.53 -16.78 11.30
CA GLU A 522 16.47 -18.19 11.70
C GLU A 522 17.13 -18.42 13.07
N GLU A 523 18.26 -17.74 13.34
CA GLU A 523 18.89 -17.78 14.65
C GLU A 523 18.09 -17.06 15.73
N HIS A 524 17.48 -15.92 15.40
CA HIS A 524 16.59 -15.19 16.30
C HIS A 524 15.43 -16.08 16.76
N TYR A 525 14.71 -16.73 15.84
CA TYR A 525 13.61 -17.62 16.20
C TYR A 525 14.07 -18.81 17.06
N ARG A 526 15.26 -19.37 16.77
CA ARG A 526 15.85 -20.43 17.59
C ARG A 526 16.12 -19.98 19.02
N ARG A 527 16.65 -18.76 19.21
CA ARG A 527 16.90 -18.19 20.56
C ARG A 527 15.60 -17.89 21.31
N MET A 528 14.58 -17.44 20.59
CA MET A 528 13.25 -17.15 21.14
C MET A 528 12.39 -18.40 21.39
N GLY A 529 12.85 -19.59 20.95
CA GLY A 529 12.12 -20.85 21.12
C GLY A 529 10.93 -21.02 20.17
N TYR A 530 10.90 -20.28 19.06
CA TYR A 530 9.84 -20.38 18.06
C TYR A 530 10.20 -21.37 16.94
N GLU A 531 9.23 -22.22 16.60
CA GLU A 531 9.31 -23.04 15.39
C GLU A 531 8.82 -22.23 14.18
N ALA A 532 9.75 -21.66 13.43
CA ALA A 532 9.45 -20.83 12.27
C ALA A 532 10.27 -21.21 11.04
N VAL A 533 9.72 -20.94 9.85
CA VAL A 533 10.43 -21.03 8.57
C VAL A 533 10.58 -19.64 7.99
N VAL A 534 11.80 -19.27 7.61
CA VAL A 534 12.10 -17.96 7.00
C VAL A 534 12.28 -18.12 5.49
N GLU A 535 11.53 -17.35 4.71
CA GLU A 535 11.55 -17.36 3.25
C GLU A 535 11.97 -15.99 2.70
N ASN A 536 12.67 -16.02 1.57
CA ASN A 536 12.96 -14.81 0.80
C ASN A 536 11.71 -14.44 0.00
N THR A 537 11.29 -13.19 0.06
CA THR A 537 10.10 -12.71 -0.69
C THR A 537 10.39 -12.38 -2.15
N GLY A 538 11.66 -12.38 -2.56
CA GLY A 538 12.12 -11.83 -3.83
C GLY A 538 12.28 -10.30 -3.82
N ILE A 539 11.84 -9.63 -2.76
CA ILE A 539 12.08 -8.20 -2.51
C ILE A 539 13.36 -8.09 -1.69
N PHE A 540 14.27 -7.20 -2.11
CA PHE A 540 15.56 -7.01 -1.45
C PHE A 540 15.37 -6.76 0.05
N ILE A 541 16.07 -7.55 0.88
CA ILE A 541 16.08 -7.50 2.35
C ILE A 541 14.71 -7.56 3.05
N VAL A 542 13.69 -8.11 2.39
CA VAL A 542 12.37 -8.39 2.99
C VAL A 542 12.16 -9.90 3.08
N TYR A 543 11.81 -10.36 4.28
CA TYR A 543 11.66 -11.76 4.61
C TYR A 543 10.22 -12.06 5.03
N ARG A 544 9.75 -13.25 4.65
CA ARG A 544 8.52 -13.83 5.18
C ARG A 544 8.89 -14.80 6.29
N THR A 545 8.17 -14.74 7.39
CA THR A 545 8.23 -15.77 8.43
C THR A 545 6.92 -16.54 8.43
N ILE A 546 7.00 -17.86 8.33
CA ILE A 546 5.88 -18.77 8.55
C ILE A 546 6.05 -19.36 9.95
N MET A 547 5.18 -18.93 10.88
CA MET A 547 5.14 -19.50 12.23
C MET A 547 4.40 -20.83 12.20
N LYS A 548 5.06 -21.93 12.63
CA LYS A 548 4.44 -23.26 12.56
C LYS A 548 3.35 -23.40 13.60
N VAL A 549 2.17 -23.81 13.16
CA VAL A 549 1.07 -24.19 14.05
C VAL A 549 1.50 -25.37 14.92
N GLN A 550 1.32 -25.22 16.23
CA GLN A 550 1.61 -26.22 17.25
C GLN A 550 0.35 -27.01 17.59
N GLY A 551 0.47 -28.34 17.66
CA GLY A 551 -0.66 -29.22 17.97
C GLY A 551 -1.74 -29.23 16.88
N ASN A 552 -3.00 -29.36 17.30
CA ASN A 552 -4.17 -29.34 16.41
C ASN A 552 -5.34 -28.63 17.11
N PRO A 553 -5.19 -27.36 17.54
CA PRO A 553 -6.25 -26.65 18.26
C PRO A 553 -7.46 -26.41 17.37
N LYS A 554 -8.66 -26.36 17.96
CA LYS A 554 -9.86 -26.12 17.16
C LYS A 554 -10.09 -24.62 16.94
N VAL A 555 -10.37 -24.21 15.71
CA VAL A 555 -10.78 -22.83 15.37
C VAL A 555 -12.30 -22.77 15.19
N SER A 556 -12.99 -21.89 15.90
CA SER A 556 -14.41 -21.62 15.66
C SER A 556 -14.58 -20.38 14.80
N VAL A 557 -15.03 -20.56 13.57
CA VAL A 557 -15.35 -19.48 12.63
C VAL A 557 -16.77 -19.01 12.92
N ILE A 558 -16.94 -17.73 13.27
CA ILE A 558 -18.23 -17.14 13.63
C ILE A 558 -18.64 -16.20 12.51
N ILE A 559 -19.78 -16.50 11.86
CA ILE A 559 -20.30 -15.76 10.70
C ILE A 559 -21.72 -15.30 10.99
N LEU A 560 -22.00 -14.01 10.84
CA LEU A 560 -23.34 -13.46 11.01
C LEU A 560 -24.05 -13.42 9.65
N ASN A 561 -25.33 -13.82 9.60
CA ASN A 561 -26.09 -13.78 8.35
C ASN A 561 -27.59 -13.48 8.51
N LYS A 562 -28.07 -12.51 7.73
CA LYS A 562 -29.49 -12.18 7.55
C LYS A 562 -29.76 -12.06 6.05
N ASP A 563 -30.51 -12.97 5.46
CA ASP A 563 -31.04 -12.91 4.08
C ASP A 563 -30.01 -12.72 2.95
N HIS A 564 -28.73 -13.01 3.22
CA HIS A 564 -27.62 -12.97 2.27
C HIS A 564 -27.17 -14.38 1.89
N ARG A 565 -28.09 -15.19 1.37
CA ARG A 565 -27.84 -16.60 1.01
C ARG A 565 -26.62 -16.75 0.10
N GLU A 566 -26.57 -16.02 -1.01
CA GLU A 566 -25.52 -16.20 -2.03
C GLU A 566 -24.13 -15.84 -1.50
N ASP A 567 -24.02 -14.76 -0.74
CA ASP A 567 -22.77 -14.34 -0.11
C ASP A 567 -22.31 -15.39 0.92
N LEU A 568 -23.22 -15.84 1.80
CA LEU A 568 -22.91 -16.87 2.79
C LEU A 568 -22.51 -18.21 2.15
N GLU A 569 -23.22 -18.64 1.09
CA GLU A 569 -22.89 -19.85 0.35
C GLU A 569 -21.48 -19.76 -0.23
N LYS A 570 -21.17 -18.65 -0.87
CA LYS A 570 -19.85 -18.39 -1.43
C LYS A 570 -18.77 -18.42 -0.34
N CYS A 571 -19.03 -17.80 0.81
CA CYS A 571 -18.11 -17.79 1.95
C CYS A 571 -17.85 -19.20 2.48
N VAL A 572 -18.90 -19.93 2.88
CA VAL A 572 -18.78 -21.29 3.45
C VAL A 572 -18.14 -22.26 2.46
N VAL A 573 -18.56 -22.26 1.19
CA VAL A 573 -17.97 -23.11 0.16
C VAL A 573 -16.49 -22.79 -0.04
N SER A 574 -16.11 -21.51 -0.08
CA SER A 574 -14.69 -21.15 -0.23
C SER A 574 -13.84 -21.59 0.96
N ILE A 575 -14.39 -21.57 2.19
CA ILE A 575 -13.70 -22.09 3.38
C ILE A 575 -13.51 -23.60 3.25
N GLU A 576 -14.57 -24.35 2.97
CA GLU A 576 -14.56 -25.82 2.87
C GLU A 576 -13.68 -26.34 1.72
N GLU A 577 -13.67 -25.66 0.57
CA GLU A 577 -12.95 -26.13 -0.62
C GLU A 577 -11.47 -25.70 -0.65
N LYS A 578 -11.11 -24.58 -0.02
CA LYS A 578 -9.79 -23.99 -0.17
C LYS A 578 -8.93 -24.00 1.09
N THR A 579 -9.49 -24.20 2.28
CA THR A 579 -8.71 -24.10 3.54
C THR A 579 -7.91 -25.38 3.81
N ASP A 580 -6.60 -25.25 4.01
CA ASP A 580 -5.73 -26.41 4.29
C ASP A 580 -5.65 -26.80 5.78
N TYR A 581 -6.13 -25.93 6.68
CA TYR A 581 -6.18 -26.24 8.11
C TYR A 581 -7.41 -27.11 8.44
N PRO A 582 -7.26 -28.30 9.04
CA PRO A 582 -8.36 -29.27 9.09
C PRO A 582 -9.27 -29.17 10.30
N ASN A 583 -8.84 -28.55 11.41
CA ASN A 583 -9.59 -28.59 12.67
C ASN A 583 -10.33 -27.29 12.96
N TYR A 584 -11.44 -27.08 12.25
CA TYR A 584 -12.31 -25.93 12.47
C TYR A 584 -13.79 -26.32 12.49
N GLU A 585 -14.60 -25.43 13.04
CA GLU A 585 -16.06 -25.44 12.90
C GLU A 585 -16.55 -24.08 12.43
N ILE A 586 -17.72 -24.06 11.80
CA ILE A 586 -18.38 -22.83 11.34
C ILE A 586 -19.69 -22.67 12.10
N ILE A 587 -19.83 -21.55 12.80
CA ILE A 587 -21.02 -21.16 13.53
C ILE A 587 -21.64 -20.00 12.77
N VAL A 588 -22.73 -20.28 12.07
CA VAL A 588 -23.54 -19.25 11.43
C VAL A 588 -24.56 -18.74 12.45
N VAL A 589 -24.48 -17.46 12.78
CA VAL A 589 -25.44 -16.78 13.65
C VAL A 589 -26.49 -16.13 12.76
N GLU A 590 -27.64 -16.78 12.67
CA GLU A 590 -28.82 -16.24 12.02
C GLU A 590 -29.37 -15.09 12.86
N ASN A 591 -29.58 -13.92 12.24
CA ASN A 591 -29.94 -12.70 12.96
C ASN A 591 -31.12 -11.93 12.34
N ASN A 592 -32.32 -12.50 12.48
CA ASN A 592 -33.61 -11.96 12.07
C ASN A 592 -33.85 -11.98 10.55
N SER A 593 -33.54 -13.11 9.91
CA SER A 593 -33.89 -13.40 8.52
C SER A 593 -35.41 -13.45 8.30
N GLU A 594 -35.86 -12.96 7.16
CA GLU A 594 -37.28 -12.90 6.79
C GLU A 594 -37.63 -13.82 5.62
N LEU A 595 -36.64 -14.20 4.80
CA LEU A 595 -36.87 -15.00 3.59
C LEU A 595 -36.91 -16.50 3.90
N PRO A 596 -37.97 -17.24 3.49
CA PRO A 596 -38.04 -18.69 3.67
C PRO A 596 -36.88 -19.45 3.02
N GLU A 597 -36.38 -18.98 1.87
CA GLU A 597 -35.21 -19.59 1.23
C GLU A 597 -33.95 -19.56 2.09
N THR A 598 -33.79 -18.57 2.98
CA THR A 598 -32.63 -18.45 3.87
C THR A 598 -32.65 -19.56 4.91
N PHE A 599 -33.81 -19.84 5.51
CA PHE A 599 -33.97 -20.92 6.49
C PHE A 599 -33.80 -22.30 5.85
N ALA A 600 -34.37 -22.52 4.66
CA ALA A 600 -34.15 -23.76 3.90
C ALA A 600 -32.66 -23.98 3.58
N PHE A 601 -31.95 -22.90 3.25
CA PHE A 601 -30.51 -22.94 2.99
C PHE A 601 -29.68 -23.28 4.23
N TYR A 602 -30.05 -22.79 5.43
CA TYR A 602 -29.38 -23.19 6.67
C TYR A 602 -29.50 -24.68 6.98
N GLU A 603 -30.66 -25.28 6.71
CA GLU A 603 -30.85 -26.73 6.84
C GLU A 603 -30.03 -27.51 5.80
N GLU A 604 -29.88 -26.98 4.59
CA GLU A 604 -29.02 -27.55 3.56
C GLU A 604 -27.54 -27.50 3.95
N LEU A 605 -27.05 -26.35 4.43
CA LEU A 605 -25.66 -26.18 4.86
C LEU A 605 -25.28 -27.18 5.94
N GLN A 606 -26.10 -27.35 6.98
CA GLN A 606 -25.84 -28.29 8.07
C GLN A 606 -25.90 -29.76 7.63
N ARG A 607 -26.67 -30.09 6.59
CA ARG A 607 -26.67 -31.43 5.98
C ARG A 607 -25.44 -31.66 5.11
N ARG A 608 -24.97 -30.62 4.42
CA ARG A 608 -23.83 -30.68 3.49
C ARG A 608 -22.50 -30.76 4.24
N TYR A 609 -22.38 -30.05 5.36
CA TYR A 609 -21.13 -29.92 6.11
C TYR A 609 -21.36 -30.21 7.59
N SER A 610 -20.75 -31.29 8.10
CA SER A 610 -20.93 -31.74 9.49
C SER A 610 -20.28 -30.84 10.55
N ASN A 611 -19.39 -29.96 10.12
CA ASN A 611 -18.70 -28.95 10.94
C ASN A 611 -19.41 -27.59 10.90
N VAL A 612 -20.55 -27.45 10.21
CA VAL A 612 -21.37 -26.23 10.21
C VAL A 612 -22.52 -26.38 11.19
N LYS A 613 -22.75 -25.33 11.98
CA LYS A 613 -23.87 -25.21 12.92
C LYS A 613 -24.53 -23.85 12.77
N VAL A 614 -25.86 -23.81 12.73
CA VAL A 614 -26.63 -22.56 12.73
C VAL A 614 -27.24 -22.32 14.11
N VAL A 615 -27.12 -21.10 14.62
CA VAL A 615 -27.71 -20.64 15.88
C VAL A 615 -28.51 -19.36 15.64
N THR A 616 -29.62 -19.18 16.36
CA THR A 616 -30.58 -18.09 16.10
C THR A 616 -30.53 -17.04 17.20
N TRP A 617 -30.32 -15.79 16.82
CA TRP A 617 -30.38 -14.62 17.68
C TRP A 617 -31.79 -14.00 17.67
N ASP A 618 -32.42 -13.89 18.84
CA ASP A 618 -33.78 -13.36 19.04
C ASP A 618 -33.82 -11.91 19.58
N GLY A 619 -32.79 -11.12 19.26
CA GLY A 619 -32.66 -9.73 19.72
C GLY A 619 -32.62 -8.72 18.57
N PRO A 620 -32.62 -7.40 18.87
CA PRO A 620 -32.41 -6.38 17.85
C PRO A 620 -31.04 -6.53 17.20
N PHE A 621 -30.88 -6.02 15.97
CA PHE A 621 -29.59 -6.05 15.29
C PHE A 621 -28.55 -5.25 16.08
N ASN A 622 -27.51 -5.95 16.53
CA ASN A 622 -26.31 -5.39 17.16
C ASN A 622 -25.13 -6.29 16.81
N TYR A 623 -24.23 -5.82 15.95
CA TYR A 623 -23.12 -6.64 15.45
C TYR A 623 -22.26 -7.19 16.58
N SER A 624 -21.98 -6.37 17.59
CA SER A 624 -21.20 -6.75 18.77
C SER A 624 -21.90 -7.82 19.60
N ALA A 625 -23.18 -7.63 19.92
CA ALA A 625 -23.94 -8.59 20.74
C ALA A 625 -24.14 -9.93 20.02
N ILE A 626 -24.37 -9.90 18.70
CA ILE A 626 -24.56 -11.11 17.90
C ILE A 626 -23.25 -11.91 17.80
N ASN A 627 -22.10 -11.24 17.64
CA ASN A 627 -20.80 -11.92 17.69
C ASN A 627 -20.53 -12.53 19.08
N ASN A 628 -20.82 -11.81 20.17
CA ASN A 628 -20.74 -12.34 21.53
C ASN A 628 -21.60 -13.59 21.68
N TYR A 629 -22.85 -13.55 21.21
CA TYR A 629 -23.77 -14.68 21.22
C TYR A 629 -23.23 -15.88 20.45
N GLY A 630 -22.69 -15.67 19.24
CA GLY A 630 -22.04 -16.73 18.46
C GLY A 630 -20.88 -17.39 19.20
N ALA A 631 -20.08 -16.60 19.92
CA ALA A 631 -18.93 -17.08 20.69
C ALA A 631 -19.34 -17.99 21.87
N GLU A 632 -20.56 -17.89 22.38
CA GLU A 632 -21.08 -18.79 23.43
C GLU A 632 -21.27 -20.23 22.94
N TYR A 633 -21.53 -20.41 21.64
CA TYR A 633 -21.69 -21.73 21.02
C TYR A 633 -20.37 -22.31 20.49
N ALA A 634 -19.29 -21.52 20.52
CA ALA A 634 -17.98 -21.88 20.01
C ALA A 634 -17.21 -22.81 20.95
N THR A 635 -16.78 -23.95 20.39
CA THR A 635 -16.05 -24.99 21.11
C THR A 635 -14.53 -24.93 20.91
N GLY A 636 -14.06 -24.12 19.96
CA GLY A 636 -12.66 -23.92 19.65
C GLY A 636 -11.87 -23.15 20.71
N ASP A 637 -10.55 -23.30 20.65
CA ASP A 637 -9.59 -22.56 21.47
C ASP A 637 -9.32 -21.15 20.91
N TYR A 638 -9.63 -20.97 19.63
CA TYR A 638 -9.49 -19.72 18.88
C TYR A 638 -10.82 -19.38 18.24
N TYR A 639 -11.19 -18.11 18.30
CA TYR A 639 -12.34 -17.57 17.60
C TYR A 639 -11.86 -16.81 16.37
N LEU A 640 -12.48 -17.06 15.23
CA LEU A 640 -12.29 -16.30 14.01
C LEU A 640 -13.59 -15.56 13.68
N MET A 641 -13.59 -14.25 13.86
CA MET A 641 -14.71 -13.40 13.45
C MET A 641 -14.61 -13.18 11.95
N LEU A 642 -15.67 -13.49 11.22
CA LEU A 642 -15.67 -13.47 9.76
C LEU A 642 -16.99 -12.93 9.24
N ASN A 643 -16.93 -11.96 8.32
CA ASN A 643 -18.12 -11.50 7.62
C ASN A 643 -18.62 -12.56 6.61
N ASN A 644 -19.92 -12.53 6.32
CA ASN A 644 -20.55 -13.48 5.39
C ASN A 644 -20.21 -13.22 3.91
N ASP A 645 -19.69 -12.05 3.55
CA ASP A 645 -19.32 -11.63 2.20
C ASP A 645 -17.81 -11.72 1.93
N ILE A 646 -17.15 -12.68 2.60
CA ILE A 646 -15.75 -13.04 2.42
C ILE A 646 -15.60 -14.19 1.43
N GLU A 647 -14.53 -14.19 0.64
CA GLU A 647 -14.09 -15.35 -0.13
C GLU A 647 -12.61 -15.67 0.15
N VAL A 648 -12.33 -16.91 0.55
CA VAL A 648 -10.96 -17.42 0.71
C VAL A 648 -10.26 -17.50 -0.64
N ILE A 649 -9.02 -17.01 -0.74
CA ILE A 649 -8.18 -17.13 -1.95
C ILE A 649 -6.79 -17.69 -1.71
N SER A 650 -6.35 -17.78 -0.45
CA SER A 650 -5.07 -18.39 -0.06
C SER A 650 -5.32 -19.61 0.81
N PRO A 651 -4.90 -20.83 0.41
CA PRO A 651 -5.20 -22.04 1.19
C PRO A 651 -4.65 -22.07 2.61
N GLY A 652 -3.47 -21.47 2.82
CA GLY A 652 -2.79 -21.41 4.10
C GLY A 652 -3.28 -20.32 5.05
N TRP A 653 -4.29 -19.52 4.67
CA TRP A 653 -4.71 -18.32 5.41
C TRP A 653 -4.99 -18.56 6.90
N MET A 654 -5.65 -19.66 7.25
CA MET A 654 -5.99 -19.97 8.65
C MET A 654 -4.76 -20.40 9.45
N SER A 655 -3.87 -21.20 8.86
CA SER A 655 -2.60 -21.60 9.49
C SER A 655 -1.66 -20.40 9.69
N GLU A 656 -1.63 -19.48 8.72
CA GLU A 656 -0.89 -18.22 8.80
C GLU A 656 -1.33 -17.37 10.00
N MET A 657 -2.64 -17.26 10.23
CA MET A 657 -3.17 -16.52 11.37
C MET A 657 -2.94 -17.27 12.69
N LEU A 658 -3.21 -18.59 12.70
CA LEU A 658 -3.14 -19.41 13.90
C LEU A 658 -1.72 -19.54 14.46
N GLY A 659 -0.71 -19.70 13.59
CA GLY A 659 0.69 -19.79 14.03
C GLY A 659 1.13 -18.55 14.81
N TYR A 660 0.73 -17.36 14.37
CA TYR A 660 0.99 -16.12 15.10
C TYR A 660 0.12 -15.98 16.35
N CYS A 661 -1.18 -16.30 16.25
CA CYS A 661 -2.12 -16.21 17.37
C CYS A 661 -1.77 -17.19 18.51
N GLN A 662 -0.96 -18.22 18.26
CA GLN A 662 -0.44 -19.13 19.29
C GLN A 662 0.65 -18.53 20.18
N ARG A 663 1.35 -17.49 19.73
CA ARG A 663 2.39 -16.85 20.54
C ARG A 663 1.80 -16.24 21.80
N GLU A 664 2.52 -16.32 22.92
CA GLU A 664 2.02 -15.83 24.22
C GLU A 664 1.80 -14.31 24.25
N ASP A 665 2.60 -13.56 23.49
CA ASP A 665 2.55 -12.10 23.38
C ASP A 665 1.48 -11.58 22.41
N VAL A 666 0.88 -12.44 21.58
CA VAL A 666 -0.11 -12.06 20.57
C VAL A 666 -1.53 -12.37 21.05
N GLY A 667 -2.40 -11.36 20.99
CA GLY A 667 -3.81 -11.51 21.32
C GLY A 667 -4.73 -11.66 20.10
N ILE A 668 -4.48 -10.88 19.05
CA ILE A 668 -5.28 -10.86 17.82
C ILE A 668 -4.38 -10.94 16.58
N VAL A 669 -4.85 -11.63 15.54
CA VAL A 669 -4.25 -11.61 14.20
C VAL A 669 -5.31 -11.23 13.16
N GLY A 670 -5.02 -10.27 12.29
CA GLY A 670 -5.89 -9.87 11.17
C GLY A 670 -5.31 -10.24 9.81
N ALA A 671 -6.21 -10.52 8.87
CA ALA A 671 -5.89 -10.88 7.49
C ALA A 671 -5.66 -9.64 6.60
N LYS A 672 -5.12 -9.85 5.39
CA LYS A 672 -5.15 -8.87 4.30
C LYS A 672 -6.38 -9.10 3.44
N LEU A 673 -7.17 -8.05 3.28
CA LEU A 673 -8.42 -8.11 2.52
C LEU A 673 -8.31 -7.30 1.24
N TYR A 674 -8.82 -7.85 0.16
CA TYR A 674 -8.92 -7.21 -1.14
C TYR A 674 -10.39 -6.92 -1.50
N TYR A 675 -10.59 -5.82 -2.22
CA TYR A 675 -11.78 -5.60 -3.02
C TYR A 675 -11.81 -6.56 -4.23
N SER A 676 -12.97 -6.65 -4.90
CA SER A 676 -13.16 -7.49 -6.09
C SER A 676 -12.31 -7.08 -7.30
N ASP A 677 -11.74 -5.87 -7.27
CA ASP A 677 -10.88 -5.31 -8.32
C ASP A 677 -9.38 -5.51 -8.03
N ASP A 678 -9.04 -6.45 -7.14
CA ASP A 678 -7.67 -6.74 -6.69
C ASP A 678 -6.97 -5.55 -6.02
N THR A 679 -7.72 -4.56 -5.54
CA THR A 679 -7.16 -3.49 -4.71
C THR A 679 -7.29 -3.78 -3.22
N VAL A 680 -6.32 -3.35 -2.41
CA VAL A 680 -6.29 -3.55 -0.97
C VAL A 680 -7.44 -2.80 -0.32
N GLN A 681 -8.20 -3.51 0.51
CA GLN A 681 -9.22 -2.96 1.40
C GLN A 681 -8.70 -2.84 2.83
N HIS A 682 -7.96 -3.84 3.31
CA HIS A 682 -7.47 -3.86 4.68
C HIS A 682 -6.02 -4.31 4.75
N ALA A 683 -5.21 -3.48 5.40
CA ALA A 683 -3.82 -3.74 5.74
C ALA A 683 -3.47 -3.21 7.15
N GLY A 684 -4.41 -3.40 8.09
CA GLY A 684 -4.39 -2.76 9.41
C GLY A 684 -5.17 -1.45 9.48
N VAL A 685 -5.43 -1.02 10.72
CA VAL A 685 -6.10 0.24 11.06
C VAL A 685 -5.16 1.07 11.94
N VAL A 686 -5.11 2.38 11.65
CA VAL A 686 -4.39 3.38 12.43
C VAL A 686 -5.36 4.26 13.20
N VAL A 687 -5.13 4.38 14.51
CA VAL A 687 -5.87 5.28 15.39
C VAL A 687 -5.45 6.73 15.14
N GLY A 688 -6.43 7.60 14.95
CA GLY A 688 -6.26 9.00 14.61
C GLY A 688 -6.49 9.31 13.13
N VAL A 689 -6.37 8.34 12.23
CA VAL A 689 -6.74 8.56 10.81
C VAL A 689 -8.23 8.93 10.73
N GLY A 690 -8.55 9.99 9.97
CA GLY A 690 -9.91 10.56 9.91
C GLY A 690 -10.37 11.24 11.21
N GLY A 691 -9.47 11.40 12.19
CA GLY A 691 -9.77 11.98 13.51
C GLY A 691 -10.30 10.97 14.53
N PHE A 692 -10.35 9.69 14.19
CA PHE A 692 -10.74 8.60 15.09
C PHE A 692 -9.93 7.34 14.79
N ALA A 693 -10.15 6.66 13.67
CA ALA A 693 -9.40 5.50 13.23
C ALA A 693 -9.74 5.19 11.76
N GLY A 694 -8.77 4.70 10.99
CA GLY A 694 -8.99 4.39 9.58
C GLY A 694 -8.05 3.33 9.02
N HIS A 695 -8.54 2.63 8.00
CA HIS A 695 -7.74 1.68 7.22
C HIS A 695 -6.61 2.43 6.50
N VAL A 696 -5.45 1.79 6.40
CA VAL A 696 -4.28 2.34 5.71
C VAL A 696 -3.95 1.57 4.44
N LEU A 697 -3.31 2.26 3.50
CA LEU A 697 -2.84 1.74 2.22
C LEU A 697 -3.97 1.07 1.40
N THR A 698 -5.19 1.61 1.53
CA THR A 698 -6.33 1.17 0.74
C THR A 698 -6.17 1.57 -0.72
N ARG A 699 -6.79 0.80 -1.62
CA ARG A 699 -6.77 0.99 -3.07
C ARG A 699 -5.42 0.77 -3.76
N PHE A 700 -4.37 0.41 -3.03
CA PHE A 700 -3.15 -0.14 -3.63
C PHE A 700 -3.47 -1.45 -4.34
N ARG A 701 -2.86 -1.71 -5.49
CA ARG A 701 -3.07 -2.94 -6.25
C ARG A 701 -2.38 -4.12 -5.58
N LYS A 702 -2.94 -5.32 -5.77
CA LYS A 702 -2.32 -6.57 -5.38
C LYS A 702 -0.90 -6.67 -5.98
N GLY A 703 0.06 -7.05 -5.14
CA GLY A 703 1.49 -7.11 -5.50
C GLY A 703 2.28 -5.83 -5.20
N GLU A 704 1.62 -4.69 -4.95
CA GLU A 704 2.34 -3.50 -4.47
C GLU A 704 2.84 -3.69 -3.04
N THR A 705 4.01 -3.14 -2.75
CA THR A 705 4.68 -3.26 -1.44
C THR A 705 4.19 -2.22 -0.43
N GLY A 706 3.62 -1.11 -0.92
CA GLY A 706 3.12 -0.01 -0.11
C GLY A 706 4.23 0.77 0.60
N TYR A 707 3.83 1.69 1.48
CA TYR A 707 4.78 2.50 2.25
C TYR A 707 5.72 1.60 3.06
N PHE A 708 7.02 1.68 2.76
CA PHE A 708 8.07 0.95 3.47
C PHE A 708 7.85 -0.59 3.56
N GLY A 709 7.21 -1.18 2.54
CA GLY A 709 6.96 -2.62 2.50
C GLY A 709 5.82 -3.09 3.41
N ARG A 710 5.01 -2.18 3.98
CA ARG A 710 3.94 -2.52 4.93
C ARG A 710 2.82 -3.42 4.36
N LEU A 711 2.68 -3.54 3.04
CA LEU A 711 1.70 -4.45 2.43
C LEU A 711 2.20 -5.89 2.25
N VAL A 712 3.48 -6.13 2.51
CA VAL A 712 4.18 -7.41 2.31
C VAL A 712 5.01 -7.82 3.52
N THR A 713 4.87 -7.13 4.66
CA THR A 713 5.57 -7.41 5.91
C THR A 713 4.57 -7.67 7.03
N ILE A 714 4.89 -8.62 7.89
CA ILE A 714 4.14 -8.89 9.11
C ILE A 714 4.47 -7.77 10.09
N GLN A 715 3.46 -7.20 10.74
CA GLN A 715 3.67 -6.04 11.60
C GLN A 715 2.61 -5.96 12.70
N ASP A 716 3.02 -5.41 13.83
CA ASP A 716 2.08 -5.03 14.88
C ASP A 716 1.27 -3.80 14.41
N THR A 717 -0.05 -3.82 14.62
CA THR A 717 -0.97 -2.70 14.33
C THR A 717 -1.79 -2.35 15.57
N SER A 718 -2.41 -1.16 15.58
CA SER A 718 -3.26 -0.78 16.71
C SER A 718 -4.61 -1.48 16.65
N ALA A 719 -5.10 -1.74 15.44
CA ALA A 719 -6.28 -2.55 15.21
C ALA A 719 -6.25 -3.25 13.84
N VAL A 720 -7.08 -4.27 13.72
CA VAL A 720 -7.45 -4.98 12.50
C VAL A 720 -8.97 -5.11 12.44
N THR A 721 -9.55 -5.38 11.27
CA THR A 721 -11.01 -5.44 11.13
C THR A 721 -11.60 -6.80 11.48
N ALA A 722 -12.81 -6.81 12.05
CA ALA A 722 -13.57 -8.04 12.31
C ALA A 722 -14.17 -8.69 11.05
N ALA A 723 -13.97 -8.09 9.87
CA ALA A 723 -14.29 -8.79 8.62
C ALA A 723 -13.49 -10.09 8.46
N CYS A 724 -12.27 -10.16 9.00
CA CYS A 724 -11.52 -11.39 9.22
C CYS A 724 -10.43 -11.16 10.30
N LEU A 725 -10.72 -11.52 11.55
CA LEU A 725 -9.75 -11.52 12.64
C LEU A 725 -9.82 -12.79 13.48
N MET A 726 -8.66 -13.26 13.95
CA MET A 726 -8.52 -14.39 14.87
C MET A 726 -8.11 -13.89 16.25
N ILE A 727 -8.73 -14.43 17.30
CA ILE A 727 -8.45 -14.10 18.70
C ILE A 727 -8.47 -15.37 19.56
N LYS A 728 -7.60 -15.43 20.58
CA LYS A 728 -7.65 -16.50 21.58
C LYS A 728 -8.97 -16.45 22.36
N LYS A 729 -9.64 -17.58 22.54
CA LYS A 729 -10.84 -17.68 23.39
C LYS A 729 -10.61 -17.15 24.81
N SER A 730 -9.47 -17.49 25.40
CA SER A 730 -9.09 -17.05 26.74
C SER A 730 -9.01 -15.52 26.86
N ILE A 731 -8.45 -14.84 25.84
CA ILE A 731 -8.36 -13.38 25.80
C ILE A 731 -9.73 -12.77 25.54
N TYR A 732 -10.49 -13.30 24.58
CA TYR A 732 -11.84 -12.83 24.27
C TYR A 732 -12.75 -12.85 25.51
N GLN A 733 -12.71 -13.94 26.28
CA GLN A 733 -13.44 -14.06 27.54
C GLN A 733 -12.92 -13.10 28.62
N LEU A 734 -11.60 -12.94 28.73
CA LEU A 734 -10.98 -12.05 29.71
C LEU A 734 -11.39 -10.58 29.53
N ILE A 735 -11.50 -10.10 28.29
CA ILE A 735 -11.90 -8.72 27.98
C ILE A 735 -13.42 -8.52 27.86
N GLY A 736 -14.21 -9.58 28.05
CA GLY A 736 -15.67 -9.55 27.93
C GLY A 736 -16.19 -9.42 26.49
N GLY A 737 -15.44 -9.90 25.49
CA GLY A 737 -15.85 -9.89 24.09
C GLY A 737 -15.96 -8.50 23.46
N PHE A 738 -16.87 -8.32 22.50
CA PHE A 738 -17.19 -7.00 21.93
C PHE A 738 -17.97 -6.13 22.92
N ASP A 739 -17.73 -4.82 22.91
CA ASP A 739 -18.54 -3.85 23.67
C ASP A 739 -19.83 -3.57 22.89
N GLU A 740 -20.96 -4.02 23.43
CA GLU A 740 -22.28 -3.97 22.78
C GLU A 740 -22.83 -2.55 22.60
N GLU A 741 -22.21 -1.53 23.20
CA GLU A 741 -22.54 -0.13 22.92
C GLU A 741 -21.98 0.36 21.57
N PHE A 742 -21.00 -0.33 20.99
CA PHE A 742 -20.60 -0.17 19.59
C PHE A 742 -21.43 -1.12 18.72
N VAL A 743 -22.60 -0.67 18.31
CA VAL A 743 -23.63 -1.47 17.64
C VAL A 743 -23.21 -1.90 16.24
N VAL A 744 -22.54 -1.01 15.48
CA VAL A 744 -22.22 -1.25 14.06
C VAL A 744 -20.78 -0.93 13.68
N ALA A 745 -20.24 0.21 14.12
CA ALA A 745 -18.90 0.65 13.76
C ALA A 745 -17.98 0.72 14.97
N LEU A 746 -16.67 0.69 14.71
CA LEU A 746 -15.59 0.83 15.70
C LEU A 746 -15.53 -0.30 16.76
N ASN A 747 -16.41 -1.30 16.68
CA ASN A 747 -16.43 -2.44 17.61
C ASN A 747 -15.16 -3.30 17.53
N ASP A 748 -14.65 -3.52 16.33
CA ASP A 748 -13.42 -4.26 16.05
C ASP A 748 -12.18 -3.51 16.54
N ILE A 749 -12.17 -2.19 16.34
CA ILE A 749 -11.10 -1.32 16.85
C ILE A 749 -11.14 -1.27 18.39
N ASP A 750 -12.33 -1.16 19.01
CA ASP A 750 -12.47 -1.24 20.47
C ASP A 750 -11.97 -2.58 21.02
N LEU A 751 -12.34 -3.70 20.38
CA LEU A 751 -11.86 -5.03 20.73
C LEU A 751 -10.32 -5.09 20.70
N CYS A 752 -9.71 -4.61 19.63
CA CYS A 752 -8.26 -4.55 19.48
C CYS A 752 -7.59 -3.70 20.57
N LEU A 753 -8.16 -2.53 20.87
CA LEU A 753 -7.62 -1.63 21.90
C LEU A 753 -7.77 -2.21 23.32
N LYS A 754 -8.85 -2.96 23.62
CA LYS A 754 -8.98 -3.72 24.87
C LYS A 754 -7.91 -4.79 25.00
N VAL A 755 -7.61 -5.55 23.93
CA VAL A 755 -6.52 -6.54 23.92
C VAL A 755 -5.16 -5.86 24.16
N ARG A 756 -4.90 -4.74 23.49
CA ARG A 756 -3.67 -3.96 23.69
C ARG A 756 -3.53 -3.41 25.11
N ALA A 757 -4.64 -3.04 25.75
CA ALA A 757 -4.62 -2.60 27.15
C ALA A 757 -4.16 -3.70 28.13
N LEU A 758 -4.18 -4.97 27.72
CA LEU A 758 -3.59 -6.10 28.46
C LEU A 758 -2.08 -6.29 28.17
N GLY A 759 -1.47 -5.44 27.33
CA GLY A 759 -0.09 -5.61 26.86
C GLY A 759 0.08 -6.66 25.76
N GLN A 760 -1.02 -7.14 25.16
CA GLN A 760 -0.99 -8.12 24.07
C GLN A 760 -0.93 -7.43 22.70
N LEU A 761 -0.25 -8.08 21.74
CA LEU A 761 -0.08 -7.58 20.38
C LEU A 761 -1.32 -7.85 19.52
N VAL A 762 -1.54 -6.95 18.57
CA VAL A 762 -2.47 -7.14 17.45
C VAL A 762 -1.60 -7.16 16.20
N VAL A 763 -1.60 -8.29 15.50
CA VAL A 763 -0.69 -8.54 14.36
C VAL A 763 -1.47 -8.51 13.06
N PHE A 764 -0.98 -7.76 12.08
CA PHE A 764 -1.43 -7.88 10.69
C PHE A 764 -0.56 -8.89 9.95
N ASN A 765 -1.18 -9.93 9.37
CA ASN A 765 -0.50 -10.91 8.54
C ASN A 765 -0.88 -10.70 7.04
N PRO A 766 0.05 -10.22 6.19
CA PRO A 766 -0.21 -9.94 4.78
C PRO A 766 -0.36 -11.20 3.91
N TYR A 767 -0.09 -12.39 4.44
CA TYR A 767 -0.14 -13.67 3.71
C TYR A 767 -1.44 -14.47 3.95
N ALA A 768 -2.24 -14.05 4.94
CA ALA A 768 -3.63 -14.46 5.04
C ALA A 768 -4.48 -13.56 4.11
N GLU A 769 -4.63 -13.98 2.85
CA GLU A 769 -5.28 -13.18 1.81
C GLU A 769 -6.69 -13.67 1.49
N LEU A 770 -7.67 -12.77 1.54
CA LEU A 770 -9.08 -13.03 1.23
C LEU A 770 -9.69 -11.86 0.41
N TYR A 771 -10.75 -12.12 -0.34
CA TYR A 771 -11.62 -11.04 -0.84
C TYR A 771 -12.70 -10.70 0.18
N HIS A 772 -13.08 -9.43 0.24
CA HIS A 772 -14.22 -8.93 1.00
C HIS A 772 -15.06 -8.04 0.09
N TYR A 773 -16.30 -8.46 -0.19
CA TYR A 773 -17.18 -7.79 -1.15
C TYR A 773 -17.99 -6.62 -0.57
N GLU A 774 -17.41 -5.92 0.41
CA GLU A 774 -17.92 -4.81 1.23
C GLU A 774 -19.26 -4.17 0.84
N SER A 775 -20.09 -3.88 1.84
CA SER A 775 -21.35 -3.12 1.70
C SER A 775 -22.44 -3.82 0.88
N LYS A 776 -22.24 -5.07 0.45
CA LYS A 776 -23.31 -5.91 -0.10
C LYS A 776 -24.40 -6.20 0.91
N SER A 777 -24.03 -6.53 2.15
CA SER A 777 -24.98 -6.88 3.20
C SER A 777 -25.44 -5.72 4.09
N ARG A 778 -24.58 -4.72 4.28
CA ARG A 778 -24.86 -3.56 5.18
C ARG A 778 -25.37 -2.31 4.45
N GLY A 779 -25.04 -2.14 3.16
CA GLY A 779 -25.18 -0.88 2.44
C GLY A 779 -24.27 0.25 2.97
N PHE A 780 -24.30 1.41 2.32
CA PHE A 780 -23.49 2.57 2.69
C PHE A 780 -24.04 3.33 3.92
N GLU A 781 -23.21 4.19 4.53
CA GLU A 781 -23.57 5.11 5.61
C GLU A 781 -24.25 6.38 5.06
N ASP A 782 -25.36 6.19 4.34
CA ASP A 782 -26.00 7.21 3.52
C ASP A 782 -27.26 7.83 4.15
N THR A 783 -27.98 7.09 5.01
CA THR A 783 -29.18 7.61 5.68
C THR A 783 -28.86 8.52 6.88
N PRO A 784 -29.74 9.48 7.23
CA PRO A 784 -29.57 10.34 8.39
C PRO A 784 -29.39 9.58 9.70
N GLU A 785 -30.14 8.49 9.90
CA GLU A 785 -30.11 7.66 11.11
C GLU A 785 -28.76 6.93 11.24
N LYS A 786 -28.26 6.37 10.12
CA LYS A 786 -26.97 5.70 10.04
C LYS A 786 -25.82 6.67 10.36
N LYS A 787 -25.85 7.87 9.78
CA LYS A 787 -24.88 8.94 10.06
C LYS A 787 -24.93 9.41 11.52
N ALA A 788 -26.12 9.60 12.09
CA ALA A 788 -26.28 10.00 13.48
C ALA A 788 -25.75 8.93 14.45
N ARG A 789 -26.05 7.65 14.20
CA ARG A 789 -25.44 6.52 14.95
C ARG A 789 -23.93 6.53 14.83
N PHE A 790 -23.38 6.66 13.63
CA PHE A 790 -21.94 6.65 13.41
C PHE A 790 -21.24 7.81 14.13
N LYS A 791 -21.80 9.02 14.10
CA LYS A 791 -21.34 10.17 14.91
C LYS A 791 -21.33 9.86 16.41
N LYS A 792 -22.38 9.21 16.92
CA LYS A 792 -22.48 8.80 18.33
C LYS A 792 -21.39 7.79 18.71
N GLU A 793 -21.14 6.79 17.86
CA GLU A 793 -20.08 5.80 18.08
C GLU A 793 -18.69 6.44 18.02
N ILE A 794 -18.43 7.37 17.08
CA ILE A 794 -17.17 8.14 17.05
C ILE A 794 -17.01 8.96 18.33
N LYS A 795 -18.06 9.64 18.79
CA LYS A 795 -18.00 10.40 20.04
C LYS A 795 -17.63 9.50 21.22
N ARG A 796 -18.30 8.37 21.39
CA ARG A 796 -17.99 7.39 22.44
C ARG A 796 -16.55 6.88 22.31
N PHE A 797 -16.12 6.53 21.09
CA PHE A 797 -14.75 6.06 20.84
C PHE A 797 -13.72 7.10 21.28
N ARG A 798 -13.94 8.38 20.95
CA ARG A 798 -13.06 9.48 21.35
C ARG A 798 -13.05 9.71 22.87
N GLU A 799 -14.20 9.53 23.54
CA GLU A 799 -14.30 9.61 25.00
C GLU A 799 -13.58 8.44 25.69
N LYS A 800 -13.77 7.22 25.20
CA LYS A 800 -13.19 5.99 25.76
C LYS A 800 -11.69 5.87 25.50
N TRP A 801 -11.24 6.21 24.29
CA TRP A 801 -9.87 6.03 23.80
C TRP A 801 -9.14 7.37 23.54
N GLY A 802 -9.53 8.43 24.25
CA GLY A 802 -8.92 9.75 24.11
C GLY A 802 -7.42 9.80 24.36
N GLU A 803 -6.91 8.92 25.23
CA GLU A 803 -5.48 8.86 25.55
C GLU A 803 -4.63 8.48 24.33
N ILE A 804 -4.95 7.39 23.62
CA ILE A 804 -4.22 6.97 22.41
C ILE A 804 -4.35 7.98 21.28
N LEU A 805 -5.52 8.61 21.14
CA LEU A 805 -5.73 9.70 20.17
C LEU A 805 -4.84 10.91 20.48
N SER A 806 -4.63 11.22 21.76
CA SER A 806 -3.78 12.34 22.17
C SER A 806 -2.28 12.05 22.04
N LYS A 807 -1.85 10.82 22.34
CA LYS A 807 -0.45 10.40 22.26
C LYS A 807 -0.01 10.11 20.82
N GLY A 808 -0.95 9.70 19.97
CA GLY A 808 -0.68 9.16 18.64
C GLY A 808 -0.60 7.64 18.65
N ASP A 809 -0.91 7.04 17.50
CA ASP A 809 -0.77 5.60 17.28
C ASP A 809 0.71 5.20 17.27
N PRO A 810 1.17 4.28 18.14
CA PRO A 810 2.58 3.92 18.22
C PRO A 810 3.12 3.26 16.95
N TYR A 811 2.25 2.66 16.12
CA TYR A 811 2.66 1.99 14.89
C TYR A 811 2.47 2.85 13.64
N TYR A 812 2.29 4.16 13.85
CA TYR A 812 2.20 5.17 12.81
C TYR A 812 3.03 6.40 13.16
N ASN A 813 3.96 6.79 12.30
CA ASN A 813 4.87 7.89 12.60
C ASN A 813 4.11 9.25 12.62
N PRO A 814 4.37 10.13 13.60
CA PRO A 814 3.67 11.42 13.73
C PRO A 814 3.94 12.41 12.60
N ASN A 815 4.94 12.16 11.74
CA ASN A 815 5.25 12.92 10.53
C ASN A 815 4.44 12.46 9.31
N LEU A 816 3.60 11.44 9.44
CA LEU A 816 2.67 10.97 8.42
C LEU A 816 1.28 11.57 8.64
N THR A 817 0.54 11.78 7.55
CA THR A 817 -0.79 12.40 7.64
C THR A 817 -1.82 11.49 8.28
N LEU A 818 -2.68 12.08 9.12
CA LEU A 818 -3.88 11.43 9.65
C LEU A 818 -5.13 11.77 8.83
N VAL A 819 -5.05 12.67 7.84
CA VAL A 819 -6.22 13.02 7.00
C VAL A 819 -6.62 11.84 6.10
N ARG A 820 -5.63 11.08 5.62
CA ARG A 820 -5.81 9.94 4.71
C ARG A 820 -4.84 8.83 5.09
N GLY A 821 -5.24 7.58 4.88
CA GLY A 821 -4.44 6.41 5.22
C GLY A 821 -3.32 6.09 4.23
N ASP A 822 -2.80 7.05 3.46
CA ASP A 822 -1.84 6.80 2.36
C ASP A 822 -0.35 6.89 2.76
N CYS A 823 -0.07 7.23 4.03
CA CYS A 823 1.29 7.44 4.54
C CYS A 823 2.05 8.56 3.80
N SER A 824 1.34 9.56 3.28
CA SER A 824 1.98 10.78 2.79
C SER A 824 2.46 11.68 3.94
N ILE A 825 3.41 12.56 3.63
CA ILE A 825 3.98 13.50 4.61
C ILE A 825 2.88 14.38 5.19
N ARG A 826 2.88 14.50 6.52
CA ARG A 826 1.95 15.34 7.26
C ARG A 826 2.12 16.81 6.89
N SER A 827 1.02 17.42 6.47
CA SER A 827 0.94 18.88 6.32
C SER A 827 0.88 19.56 7.69
N GLY A 828 1.27 20.83 7.78
CA GLY A 828 1.21 21.58 9.04
C GLY A 828 -0.21 21.82 9.58
N TYR A 829 -1.25 21.35 8.88
CA TYR A 829 -2.64 21.55 9.26
C TYR A 829 -3.53 20.41 8.77
N GLU A 830 -4.10 19.68 9.72
CA GLU A 830 -5.04 18.59 9.46
C GLU A 830 -6.42 18.96 10.01
N LYS A 831 -7.45 18.67 9.21
CA LYS A 831 -8.85 18.90 9.56
C LYS A 831 -9.62 17.60 9.37
N PHE A 832 -10.51 17.34 10.31
CA PHE A 832 -11.37 16.16 10.31
C PHE A 832 -12.82 16.63 10.35
N GLU A 833 -13.47 16.68 9.19
CA GLU A 833 -14.82 17.26 9.05
C GLU A 833 -15.82 16.63 10.03
N ILE A 834 -15.83 15.29 10.12
CA ILE A 834 -16.72 14.56 11.03
C ILE A 834 -16.49 14.89 12.51
N VAL A 835 -15.24 15.16 12.91
CA VAL A 835 -14.91 15.54 14.29
C VAL A 835 -15.39 16.95 14.58
N GLU A 836 -15.21 17.87 13.63
CA GLU A 836 -15.72 19.24 13.80
C GLU A 836 -17.25 19.28 13.89
N GLU A 837 -17.96 18.44 13.14
CA GLU A 837 -19.42 18.32 13.24
C GLU A 837 -19.84 17.85 14.64
N ILE A 838 -19.16 16.83 15.17
CA ILE A 838 -19.40 16.29 16.51
C ILE A 838 -19.12 17.35 17.59
N GLU A 839 -18.00 18.07 17.50
CA GLU A 839 -17.59 19.07 18.49
C GLU A 839 -18.48 20.33 18.47
N LYS A 840 -19.02 20.70 17.31
CA LYS A 840 -19.96 21.83 17.17
C LYS A 840 -21.40 21.47 17.58
N GLY A 841 -21.67 20.21 17.91
CA GLY A 841 -23.03 19.74 18.19
C GLY A 841 -23.96 19.87 16.97
N ILE A 842 -23.40 19.81 15.76
CA ILE A 842 -24.17 19.84 14.51
C ILE A 842 -24.63 18.40 14.26
N GLU A 843 -25.86 18.11 14.68
CA GLU A 843 -26.55 16.84 14.40
C GLU A 843 -26.69 16.59 12.89
#